data_AF-A0A662DUR5-F1
#
_entry.id   AF-A0A662DUR5-F1
#
_cell.length_a   1.000
_cell.length_b   1.000
_cell.length_c   1.000
_cell.angle_alpha   90.00
_cell.angle_beta   90.00
_cell.angle_gamma   90.00
#
_symmetry.space_group_name_H-M   'P 1'
#
loop_
_entity.id
_entity.type
_entity.pdbx_description
1 polymer ?
#
loop_
_entity_poly.entity_id
_entity_poly.type
_entity_poly.pdbx_seq_one_letter_code
_entity_poly.pdbx_strand_id
1 'polypeptide(L)'
;MTSSDRGDAENRFRTFRWSDLEGEFAGSIDGPDSEGRIRHILDPANAVTTIHWGRNYIFEASMATSSGRRPVVVKQFRNHGWRRALERRFKGSKATRSWSVAKALIGAGFNTPEPLVLAESTEAEGNSHFVAALLEPAFEVRHFFRRLDNQSDAGEFPEVDDLQFLGRLGQLARSLHEAGIWYRDLSLGNVLAHPRADGEIELHLIDFNRAKLNKHLGLWRRSRDICRFPIVEREHREAYLEGYWGEVPHRWDPRWWLYCLSVRGYILKHQIKNALRGHKTRGTTAKSLQGGKHHAHIPAAEKGASIRDRSVWDRLSDQPHQHASKWQKFRIRLADAPDHLAGYGAVIRGAPKVRSRYLELKQGLWQEPVSFRGVGVAVRPCAEDPEAHFEALTGLGVRHVLLRLHPWEENHEAEEALAQRLSERDIEVVFSLPQNRELVTDLPRWERAVERLVRTFTPYGRHFVIGHAINRSKWGVWTSRDYTRLLEVASKILRSYDGVEILGPGVIDFEFQATLAALQRQREGFSFDAVASLLYVDRRGAPENPQMGLDTVGKITLLKAVCDTARHTKPRSWITEVNWPLWEGPHSPAGRSVSVDEEAQANYLTRYYVLALTTGLVERIYWWRLVARGYGLSTLESDGSLRRRASYRALKTLVAQLDGATSLGPIESPDGTYVFRFKVEGGERLVAWALEDGVTVELPSKPQSAINRDGAVIDVPDTTSVILGPSPVYFEL
;
A
#
# COMPACT_ATOMS: atom_id res chain seq x y z
N MET A 1 -14.62 -45.00 -19.93
CA MET A 1 -13.20 -44.60 -19.97
C MET A 1 -12.39 -45.77 -20.50
N THR A 2 -12.11 -45.72 -21.80
CA THR A 2 -11.18 -46.63 -22.48
C THR A 2 -9.74 -46.23 -22.15
N SER A 3 -8.76 -47.11 -22.40
CA SER A 3 -7.35 -46.81 -22.13
C SER A 3 -6.78 -45.64 -22.94
N SER A 4 -7.44 -45.21 -24.02
CA SER A 4 -7.06 -44.02 -24.78
C SER A 4 -7.37 -42.70 -24.04
N ASP A 5 -8.46 -42.62 -23.27
CA ASP A 5 -8.81 -41.42 -22.47
C ASP A 5 -7.82 -41.18 -21.31
N ARG A 6 -7.10 -42.21 -20.86
CA ARG A 6 -6.05 -42.07 -19.84
C ARG A 6 -4.74 -41.53 -20.40
N GLY A 7 -4.45 -41.79 -21.69
CA GLY A 7 -3.23 -41.33 -22.36
C GLY A 7 -3.20 -39.83 -22.65
N ASP A 8 -4.34 -39.22 -22.99
CA ASP A 8 -4.42 -37.77 -23.26
C ASP A 8 -4.43 -36.91 -21.98
N ALA A 9 -4.92 -37.45 -20.86
CA ALA A 9 -4.90 -36.74 -19.57
C ALA A 9 -3.49 -36.66 -18.95
N GLU A 10 -2.62 -37.66 -19.19
CA GLU A 10 -1.25 -37.70 -18.69
C GLU A 10 -0.32 -36.70 -19.40
N ASN A 11 -0.67 -36.23 -20.61
CA ASN A 11 0.13 -35.26 -21.35
C ASN A 11 -0.18 -33.78 -21.03
N ARG A 12 -1.20 -33.51 -20.18
CA ARG A 12 -1.69 -32.14 -19.93
C ARG A 12 -0.95 -31.42 -18.79
N PHE A 13 -0.32 -32.14 -17.87
CA PHE A 13 0.41 -31.57 -16.74
C PHE A 13 1.77 -32.26 -16.56
N ARG A 14 2.80 -31.49 -16.19
CA ARG A 14 4.16 -31.96 -15.92
C ARG A 14 4.45 -31.86 -14.42
N THR A 15 5.07 -32.88 -13.85
CA THR A 15 5.57 -32.85 -12.48
C THR A 15 6.98 -32.27 -12.41
N PHE A 16 7.31 -31.54 -11.36
CA PHE A 16 8.66 -31.07 -11.11
C PHE A 16 9.07 -31.22 -9.64
N ARG A 17 10.37 -31.25 -9.41
CA ARG A 17 10.97 -31.23 -8.08
C ARG A 17 12.31 -30.50 -8.13
N TRP A 18 12.34 -29.34 -7.50
CA TRP A 18 13.54 -28.53 -7.26
C TRP A 18 13.97 -28.67 -5.79
N SER A 19 15.04 -27.98 -5.41
CA SER A 19 15.60 -28.07 -4.05
C SER A 19 14.62 -27.60 -2.96
N ASP A 20 13.87 -26.53 -3.22
CA ASP A 20 12.99 -25.84 -2.28
C ASP A 20 11.50 -25.96 -2.61
N LEU A 21 11.17 -26.38 -3.84
CA LEU A 21 9.81 -26.45 -4.37
C LEU A 21 9.55 -27.76 -5.13
N GLU A 22 8.35 -28.29 -5.03
CA GLU A 22 7.87 -29.43 -5.81
C GLU A 22 6.41 -29.24 -6.22
N GLY A 23 5.96 -29.90 -7.28
CA GLY A 23 4.57 -29.81 -7.69
C GLY A 23 4.28 -30.20 -9.14
N GLU A 24 3.25 -29.57 -9.70
CA GLU A 24 2.75 -29.83 -11.06
C GLU A 24 2.52 -28.51 -11.78
N PHE A 25 2.73 -28.46 -13.09
CA PHE A 25 2.37 -27.32 -13.93
C PHE A 25 1.72 -27.77 -15.25
N ALA A 26 0.93 -26.90 -15.88
CA ALA A 26 0.25 -27.18 -17.15
C ALA A 26 1.26 -27.30 -18.30
N GLY A 27 1.05 -28.24 -19.22
CA GLY A 27 1.93 -28.45 -20.38
C GLY A 27 2.11 -27.21 -21.26
N SER A 28 1.18 -26.26 -21.22
CA SER A 28 1.29 -24.95 -21.88
C SER A 28 2.42 -24.05 -21.34
N ILE A 29 2.99 -24.40 -20.19
CA ILE A 29 4.09 -23.67 -19.53
C ILE A 29 5.44 -24.32 -19.86
N ASP A 30 5.42 -25.56 -20.34
CA ASP A 30 6.61 -26.39 -20.59
C ASP A 30 7.57 -25.70 -21.60
N GLY A 31 8.87 -25.85 -21.35
CA GLY A 31 9.92 -25.19 -22.12
C GLY A 31 11.21 -24.95 -21.33
N PRO A 32 12.28 -24.45 -22.01
CA PRO A 32 13.64 -24.42 -21.48
C PRO A 32 13.81 -23.63 -20.16
N ASP A 33 12.97 -22.63 -19.91
CA ASP A 33 13.01 -21.76 -18.73
C ASP A 33 11.72 -21.86 -17.87
N SER A 34 11.14 -23.06 -17.77
CA SER A 34 9.93 -23.27 -16.96
C SER A 34 10.16 -22.93 -15.49
N GLU A 35 11.35 -23.23 -14.94
CA GLU A 35 11.70 -22.91 -13.56
C GLU A 35 11.75 -21.40 -13.31
N GLY A 36 12.47 -20.63 -14.13
CA GLY A 36 12.56 -19.18 -14.00
C GLY A 36 11.19 -18.50 -14.07
N ARG A 37 10.36 -18.91 -15.04
CA ARG A 37 8.98 -18.37 -15.21
C ARG A 37 8.08 -18.65 -14.01
N ILE A 38 8.10 -19.87 -13.49
CA ILE A 38 7.29 -20.25 -12.32
C ILE A 38 7.80 -19.49 -11.09
N ARG A 39 9.11 -19.46 -10.84
CA ARG A 39 9.66 -18.71 -9.70
C ARG A 39 9.32 -17.22 -9.77
N HIS A 40 9.38 -16.62 -10.96
CA HIS A 40 9.03 -15.23 -11.19
C HIS A 40 7.59 -14.94 -10.71
N ILE A 41 6.58 -15.69 -11.17
CA ILE A 41 5.19 -15.43 -10.79
C ILE A 41 4.87 -15.80 -9.33
N LEU A 42 5.63 -16.72 -8.72
CA LEU A 42 5.41 -17.12 -7.32
C LEU A 42 6.00 -16.12 -6.31
N ASP A 43 6.89 -15.23 -6.76
CA ASP A 43 7.45 -14.15 -5.94
C ASP A 43 6.44 -12.99 -5.80
N PRO A 44 5.98 -12.70 -4.57
CA PRO A 44 5.15 -11.52 -4.29
C PRO A 44 5.69 -10.18 -4.78
N ALA A 45 7.01 -10.06 -5.02
CA ALA A 45 7.63 -8.87 -5.61
C ALA A 45 7.11 -8.58 -7.02
N ASN A 46 6.82 -9.63 -7.80
CA ASN A 46 6.33 -9.53 -9.18
C ASN A 46 4.80 -9.49 -9.27
N ALA A 47 4.13 -9.27 -8.14
CA ALA A 47 2.69 -9.08 -8.13
C ALA A 47 2.33 -7.78 -8.87
N VAL A 48 1.28 -7.79 -9.68
CA VAL A 48 0.76 -6.67 -10.46
C VAL A 48 -0.33 -5.95 -9.68
N THR A 49 -1.35 -6.70 -9.26
CA THR A 49 -2.46 -6.20 -8.42
C THR A 49 -2.64 -7.05 -7.17
N THR A 50 -2.90 -6.43 -6.00
CA THR A 50 -3.32 -7.18 -4.80
C THR A 50 -4.83 -7.39 -4.83
N ILE A 51 -5.25 -8.65 -4.98
CA ILE A 51 -6.68 -9.03 -4.91
C ILE A 51 -7.11 -9.22 -3.45
N HIS A 52 -6.30 -9.92 -2.64
CA HIS A 52 -6.60 -10.14 -1.23
C HIS A 52 -5.34 -10.32 -0.39
N TRP A 53 -5.24 -9.56 0.70
CA TRP A 53 -4.16 -9.71 1.68
C TRP A 53 -4.70 -9.96 3.08
N GLY A 54 -4.28 -11.08 3.68
CA GLY A 54 -4.65 -11.47 5.02
C GLY A 54 -3.89 -12.71 5.51
N ARG A 55 -4.62 -13.80 5.79
CA ARG A 55 -3.97 -15.09 6.13
C ARG A 55 -3.32 -15.77 4.92
N ASN A 56 -3.88 -15.50 3.75
CA ASN A 56 -3.38 -15.89 2.44
C ASN A 56 -3.09 -14.60 1.67
N TYR A 57 -2.24 -14.69 0.65
CA TYR A 57 -2.08 -13.64 -0.34
C TYR A 57 -2.72 -14.13 -1.64
N ILE A 58 -3.55 -13.29 -2.24
CA ILE A 58 -4.06 -13.50 -3.59
C ILE A 58 -3.66 -12.26 -4.37
N PHE A 59 -2.91 -12.47 -5.43
CA PHE A 59 -2.41 -11.40 -6.27
C PHE A 59 -2.44 -11.82 -7.72
N GLU A 60 -2.55 -10.83 -8.58
CA GLU A 60 -2.32 -10.96 -10.00
C GLU A 60 -0.81 -10.92 -10.27
N ALA A 61 -0.33 -11.70 -11.22
CA ALA A 61 1.03 -11.63 -11.76
C ALA A 61 0.97 -11.82 -13.29
N SER A 62 2.06 -11.48 -13.99
CA SER A 62 2.17 -11.74 -15.42
C SER A 62 3.21 -12.82 -15.70
N MET A 63 2.78 -13.87 -16.38
CA MET A 63 3.60 -15.02 -16.75
C MET A 63 4.09 -14.89 -18.19
N ALA A 64 5.41 -14.99 -18.40
CA ALA A 64 5.95 -15.11 -19.74
C ALA A 64 5.62 -16.47 -20.35
N THR A 65 5.19 -16.50 -21.61
CA THR A 65 4.87 -17.68 -22.40
C THR A 65 5.55 -17.59 -23.77
N SER A 66 5.56 -18.68 -24.54
CA SER A 66 6.10 -18.67 -25.91
C SER A 66 5.35 -17.74 -26.87
N SER A 67 4.09 -17.41 -26.57
CA SER A 67 3.22 -16.54 -27.38
C SER A 67 3.05 -15.12 -26.83
N GLY A 68 3.82 -14.73 -25.80
CA GLY A 68 3.73 -13.41 -25.15
C GLY A 68 3.54 -13.50 -23.63
N ARG A 69 3.00 -12.45 -23.03
CA ARG A 69 2.71 -12.41 -21.58
C ARG A 69 1.25 -12.78 -21.33
N ARG A 70 1.00 -13.56 -20.28
CA ARG A 70 -0.34 -14.00 -19.86
C ARG A 70 -0.61 -13.58 -18.42
N PRO A 71 -1.72 -12.89 -18.12
CA PRO A 71 -2.08 -12.57 -16.75
C PRO A 71 -2.56 -13.82 -15.99
N VAL A 72 -2.14 -13.93 -14.74
CA VAL A 72 -2.44 -15.07 -13.87
C VAL A 72 -2.81 -14.60 -12.46
N VAL A 73 -3.58 -15.41 -11.74
CA VAL A 73 -3.87 -15.22 -10.31
C VAL A 73 -3.10 -16.24 -9.50
N VAL A 74 -2.31 -15.74 -8.55
CA VAL A 74 -1.51 -16.53 -7.62
C VAL A 74 -2.16 -16.52 -6.24
N LYS A 75 -2.55 -17.71 -5.75
CA LYS A 75 -3.04 -17.93 -4.39
C LYS A 75 -1.92 -18.52 -3.54
N GLN A 76 -1.26 -17.68 -2.75
CA GLN A 76 -0.24 -18.10 -1.78
C GLN A 76 -0.87 -18.42 -0.41
N PHE A 77 -0.68 -19.64 0.06
CA PHE A 77 -1.17 -20.13 1.33
C PHE A 77 -0.04 -20.37 2.33
N ARG A 78 -0.24 -19.89 3.57
CA ARG A 78 0.73 -20.03 4.66
C ARG A 78 0.51 -21.31 5.47
N ASN A 79 1.53 -22.15 5.59
CA ASN A 79 1.48 -23.40 6.36
C ASN A 79 2.19 -23.34 7.74
N HIS A 80 2.48 -22.14 8.25
CA HIS A 80 3.28 -21.97 9.47
C HIS A 80 2.63 -22.50 10.76
N GLY A 81 3.47 -23.15 11.56
CA GLY A 81 3.17 -23.74 12.86
C GLY A 81 2.72 -25.20 12.77
N TRP A 82 3.18 -25.99 13.74
CA TRP A 82 3.03 -27.44 13.82
C TRP A 82 1.63 -27.99 13.47
N ARG A 83 0.54 -27.35 13.91
CA ARG A 83 -0.83 -27.81 13.60
C ARG A 83 -1.13 -27.79 12.09
N ARG A 84 -0.63 -26.77 11.38
CA ARG A 84 -0.83 -26.64 9.94
C ARG A 84 0.12 -27.53 9.16
N ALA A 85 1.37 -27.66 9.61
CA ALA A 85 2.30 -28.64 9.05
C ALA A 85 1.74 -30.07 9.17
N LEU A 86 1.14 -30.40 10.31
CA LEU A 86 0.48 -31.69 10.52
C LEU A 86 -0.78 -31.85 9.66
N GLU A 87 -1.63 -30.81 9.56
CA GLU A 87 -2.79 -30.83 8.67
C GLU A 87 -2.38 -31.05 7.20
N ARG A 88 -1.31 -30.38 6.75
CA ARG A 88 -0.72 -30.53 5.42
C ARG A 88 -0.26 -31.97 5.18
N ARG A 89 0.42 -32.58 6.16
CA ARG A 89 0.88 -33.97 6.09
C ARG A 89 -0.28 -34.97 5.92
N PHE A 90 -1.43 -34.73 6.57
CA PHE A 90 -2.56 -35.67 6.51
C PHE A 90 -3.59 -35.39 5.42
N LYS A 91 -3.78 -34.13 5.02
CA LYS A 91 -4.88 -33.71 4.13
C LYS A 91 -4.41 -33.02 2.85
N GLY A 92 -3.09 -32.86 2.67
CA GLY A 92 -2.52 -31.99 1.67
C GLY A 92 -2.66 -30.51 2.05
N SER A 93 -1.93 -29.65 1.33
CA SER A 93 -2.04 -28.21 1.52
C SER A 93 -3.37 -27.68 0.99
N LYS A 94 -3.61 -26.37 1.13
CA LYS A 94 -4.74 -25.72 0.43
C LYS A 94 -4.51 -25.63 -1.07
N ALA A 95 -3.26 -25.49 -1.52
CA ALA A 95 -2.94 -25.46 -2.94
C ALA A 95 -3.19 -26.83 -3.56
N THR A 96 -2.69 -27.92 -2.96
CA THR A 96 -2.94 -29.30 -3.43
C THR A 96 -4.42 -29.58 -3.56
N ARG A 97 -5.22 -29.20 -2.54
CA ARG A 97 -6.68 -29.37 -2.59
C ARG A 97 -7.35 -28.55 -3.68
N SER A 98 -6.86 -27.33 -3.92
CA SER A 98 -7.35 -26.50 -5.03
C SER A 98 -7.04 -27.20 -6.35
N TRP A 99 -5.79 -27.60 -6.57
CA TRP A 99 -5.33 -28.31 -7.76
C TRP A 99 -6.16 -29.57 -8.07
N SER A 100 -6.34 -30.44 -7.09
CA SER A 100 -7.12 -31.68 -7.27
C SER A 100 -8.59 -31.40 -7.63
N VAL A 101 -9.21 -30.40 -7.01
CA VAL A 101 -10.61 -30.06 -7.31
C VAL A 101 -10.73 -29.37 -8.66
N ALA A 102 -9.78 -28.51 -9.06
CA ALA A 102 -9.76 -27.91 -10.39
C ALA A 102 -9.70 -28.97 -11.49
N LYS A 103 -8.82 -29.97 -11.36
CA LYS A 103 -8.74 -31.11 -12.30
C LYS A 103 -10.06 -31.89 -12.36
N ALA A 104 -10.71 -32.12 -11.21
CA ALA A 104 -11.98 -32.82 -11.15
C ALA A 104 -13.15 -32.02 -11.75
N LEU A 105 -13.17 -30.70 -11.58
CA LEU A 105 -14.15 -29.81 -12.20
C LEU A 105 -14.03 -29.85 -13.73
N ILE A 106 -12.81 -29.70 -14.25
CA ILE A 106 -12.54 -29.78 -15.70
C ILE A 106 -12.93 -31.16 -16.25
N GLY A 107 -12.54 -32.24 -15.56
CA GLY A 107 -12.89 -33.60 -15.97
C GLY A 107 -14.39 -33.91 -15.92
N ALA A 108 -15.17 -33.14 -15.16
CA ALA A 108 -16.62 -33.23 -15.10
C ALA A 108 -17.34 -32.19 -15.99
N GLY A 109 -16.60 -31.43 -16.82
CA GLY A 109 -17.16 -30.47 -17.77
C GLY A 109 -17.54 -29.11 -17.18
N PHE A 110 -17.06 -28.76 -15.99
CA PHE A 110 -17.30 -27.44 -15.38
C PHE A 110 -16.25 -26.42 -15.77
N ASN A 111 -16.70 -25.19 -15.96
CA ASN A 111 -15.83 -24.04 -16.17
C ASN A 111 -15.16 -23.61 -14.85
N THR A 112 -13.85 -23.49 -14.90
CA THR A 112 -12.98 -22.90 -13.86
C THR A 112 -11.86 -22.18 -14.60
N PRO A 113 -11.27 -21.10 -14.05
CA PRO A 113 -10.04 -20.57 -14.61
C PRO A 113 -9.00 -21.69 -14.75
N GLU A 114 -8.29 -21.70 -15.87
CA GLU A 114 -7.33 -22.76 -16.20
C GLU A 114 -6.29 -22.90 -15.08
N PRO A 115 -6.15 -24.09 -14.44
CA PRO A 115 -5.13 -24.31 -13.43
C PRO A 115 -3.76 -24.45 -14.12
N LEU A 116 -2.83 -23.58 -13.72
CA LEU A 116 -1.53 -23.44 -14.37
C LEU A 116 -0.39 -24.04 -13.55
N VAL A 117 -0.33 -23.75 -12.25
CA VAL A 117 0.75 -24.25 -11.38
C VAL A 117 0.22 -24.64 -10.01
N LEU A 118 0.65 -25.80 -9.54
CA LEU A 118 0.72 -26.18 -8.13
C LEU A 118 2.19 -26.17 -7.72
N ALA A 119 2.54 -25.37 -6.72
CA ALA A 119 3.88 -25.38 -6.13
C ALA A 119 3.81 -25.52 -4.61
N GLU A 120 4.58 -26.45 -4.07
CA GLU A 120 4.66 -26.80 -2.66
C GLU A 120 6.08 -26.61 -2.18
N SER A 121 6.29 -25.89 -1.07
CA SER A 121 7.60 -25.86 -0.44
C SER A 121 7.99 -27.23 0.11
N THR A 122 9.23 -27.66 -0.12
CA THR A 122 9.78 -28.90 0.45
C THR A 122 9.88 -28.83 1.97
N GLU A 123 9.91 -27.63 2.56
CA GLU A 123 9.83 -27.42 4.00
C GLU A 123 8.39 -27.57 4.52
N ALA A 124 8.23 -28.26 5.65
CA ALA A 124 6.91 -28.54 6.23
C ALA A 124 6.09 -27.27 6.57
N GLU A 125 6.76 -26.20 7.03
CA GLU A 125 6.12 -24.92 7.36
C GLU A 125 6.09 -23.91 6.20
N GLY A 126 6.73 -24.26 5.09
CA GLY A 126 6.86 -23.42 3.90
C GLY A 126 5.53 -23.16 3.19
N ASN A 127 5.53 -22.17 2.30
CA ASN A 127 4.32 -21.78 1.58
C ASN A 127 3.91 -22.83 0.54
N SER A 128 2.66 -22.73 0.14
CA SER A 128 2.10 -23.49 -0.98
C SER A 128 1.31 -22.57 -1.87
N HIS A 129 1.35 -22.77 -3.18
CA HIS A 129 0.80 -21.85 -4.17
C HIS A 129 -0.06 -22.60 -5.19
N PHE A 130 -1.19 -21.98 -5.52
CA PHE A 130 -2.04 -22.39 -6.63
C PHE A 130 -2.17 -21.21 -7.59
N VAL A 131 -1.77 -21.42 -8.84
CA VAL A 131 -1.82 -20.44 -9.92
C VAL A 131 -2.87 -20.86 -10.93
N ALA A 132 -3.71 -19.92 -11.32
CA ALA A 132 -4.66 -20.11 -12.41
C ALA A 132 -4.61 -18.92 -13.37
N ALA A 133 -5.10 -19.09 -14.60
CA ALA A 133 -5.27 -17.98 -15.52
C ALA A 133 -6.20 -16.90 -14.94
N LEU A 134 -5.90 -15.63 -15.21
CA LEU A 134 -6.84 -14.55 -14.93
C LEU A 134 -7.95 -14.56 -16.00
N LEU A 135 -9.19 -14.33 -15.58
CA LEU A 135 -10.34 -14.18 -16.48
C LEU A 135 -10.70 -12.70 -16.57
N GLU A 136 -10.68 -12.15 -17.77
CA GLU A 136 -11.06 -10.75 -18.02
C GLU A 136 -11.88 -10.66 -19.32
N PRO A 137 -13.03 -9.96 -19.32
CA PRO A 137 -13.72 -9.42 -18.14
C PRO A 137 -14.38 -10.55 -17.32
N ALA A 138 -14.48 -10.41 -15.99
CA ALA A 138 -15.20 -11.35 -15.14
C ALA A 138 -15.88 -10.64 -13.96
N PHE A 139 -17.12 -11.03 -13.64
CA PHE A 139 -17.93 -10.36 -12.63
C PHE A 139 -18.34 -11.34 -11.52
N GLU A 140 -18.14 -10.99 -10.24
CA GLU A 140 -18.67 -11.82 -9.14
C GLU A 140 -20.20 -11.85 -9.20
N VAL A 141 -20.81 -13.04 -9.09
CA VAL A 141 -22.28 -13.20 -8.99
C VAL A 141 -22.86 -12.43 -7.80
N ARG A 142 -22.05 -12.06 -6.81
CA ARG A 142 -22.44 -11.10 -5.76
C ARG A 142 -23.02 -9.79 -6.30
N HIS A 143 -22.45 -9.24 -7.38
CA HIS A 143 -22.90 -7.97 -7.94
C HIS A 143 -24.32 -8.08 -8.52
N PHE A 144 -24.63 -9.20 -9.17
CA PHE A 144 -26.00 -9.54 -9.58
C PHE A 144 -26.98 -9.49 -8.39
N PHE A 145 -26.67 -10.16 -7.28
CA PHE A 145 -27.56 -10.16 -6.11
C PHE A 145 -27.69 -8.79 -5.44
N ARG A 146 -26.63 -7.98 -5.42
CA ARG A 146 -26.69 -6.62 -4.88
C ARG A 146 -27.56 -5.71 -5.74
N ARG A 147 -27.49 -5.86 -7.07
CA ARG A 147 -28.38 -5.17 -8.02
C ARG A 147 -29.82 -5.61 -7.81
N LEU A 148 -30.06 -6.92 -7.70
CA LEU A 148 -31.39 -7.49 -7.43
C LEU A 148 -32.01 -6.94 -6.13
N ASP A 149 -31.17 -6.72 -5.11
CA ASP A 149 -31.56 -6.13 -3.83
C ASP A 149 -31.61 -4.59 -3.82
N ASN A 150 -31.44 -3.91 -4.97
CA ASN A 150 -31.37 -2.45 -5.11
C ASN A 150 -30.35 -1.77 -4.15
N GLN A 151 -29.19 -2.39 -3.95
CA GLN A 151 -28.12 -1.81 -3.14
C GLN A 151 -27.39 -0.70 -3.91
N SER A 152 -27.15 0.43 -3.26
CA SER A 152 -26.45 1.59 -3.86
C SER A 152 -25.00 1.31 -4.26
N ASP A 153 -24.39 0.21 -3.77
CA ASP A 153 -23.03 -0.24 -4.09
C ASP A 153 -23.01 -1.55 -4.91
N ALA A 154 -24.00 -1.75 -5.79
CA ALA A 154 -24.19 -3.02 -6.50
C ALA A 154 -22.96 -3.49 -7.28
N GLY A 155 -22.13 -2.58 -7.78
CA GLY A 155 -21.01 -2.86 -8.68
C GLY A 155 -21.51 -3.27 -10.07
N GLU A 156 -20.57 -3.50 -11.00
CA GLU A 156 -20.90 -3.84 -12.38
C GLU A 156 -21.28 -5.34 -12.51
N PHE A 157 -22.32 -5.61 -13.28
CA PHE A 157 -22.72 -6.95 -13.69
C PHE A 157 -23.43 -6.86 -15.05
N PRO A 158 -23.22 -7.82 -15.98
CA PRO A 158 -23.90 -7.80 -17.28
C PRO A 158 -25.41 -7.83 -17.14
N GLU A 159 -26.12 -7.19 -18.07
CA GLU A 159 -27.58 -7.26 -18.12
C GLU A 159 -28.03 -8.69 -18.44
N VAL A 160 -28.95 -9.21 -17.64
CA VAL A 160 -29.50 -10.57 -17.76
C VAL A 160 -30.97 -10.57 -17.36
N ASP A 161 -31.73 -11.55 -17.86
CA ASP A 161 -33.03 -11.88 -17.28
C ASP A 161 -32.83 -12.55 -15.91
N ASP A 162 -33.41 -11.94 -14.87
CA ASP A 162 -33.17 -12.33 -13.48
C ASP A 162 -33.61 -13.78 -13.20
N LEU A 163 -34.78 -14.19 -13.71
CA LEU A 163 -35.34 -15.52 -13.47
C LEU A 163 -34.55 -16.60 -14.21
N GLN A 164 -34.21 -16.37 -15.48
CA GLN A 164 -33.38 -17.30 -16.25
C GLN A 164 -32.00 -17.46 -15.64
N PHE A 165 -31.36 -16.37 -15.20
CA PHE A 165 -30.05 -16.42 -14.58
C PHE A 165 -30.07 -17.18 -13.25
N LEU A 166 -31.08 -16.96 -12.42
CA LEU A 166 -31.30 -17.73 -11.19
C LEU A 166 -31.54 -19.22 -11.48
N GLY A 167 -32.31 -19.55 -12.51
CA GLY A 167 -32.48 -20.92 -12.99
C GLY A 167 -31.15 -21.58 -13.36
N ARG A 168 -30.28 -20.88 -14.11
CA ARG A 168 -28.93 -21.35 -14.47
C ARG A 168 -28.04 -21.58 -13.25
N LEU A 169 -28.11 -20.71 -12.24
CA LEU A 169 -27.39 -20.93 -10.96
C LEU A 169 -27.88 -22.19 -10.24
N GLY A 170 -29.19 -22.45 -10.28
CA GLY A 170 -29.80 -23.67 -9.76
C GLY A 170 -29.28 -24.92 -10.47
N GLN A 171 -29.27 -24.89 -11.81
CA GLN A 171 -28.77 -25.96 -12.66
C GLN A 171 -27.28 -26.24 -12.42
N LEU A 172 -26.45 -25.20 -12.33
CA LEU A 172 -25.02 -25.34 -12.00
C LEU A 172 -24.83 -26.08 -10.66
N ALA A 173 -25.58 -25.67 -9.63
CA ALA A 173 -25.49 -26.32 -8.32
C ALA A 173 -26.01 -27.78 -8.35
N ARG A 174 -26.99 -28.09 -9.19
CA ARG A 174 -27.48 -29.46 -9.41
C ARG A 174 -26.40 -30.32 -10.06
N SER A 175 -25.85 -29.86 -11.18
CA SER A 175 -24.83 -30.57 -11.94
C SER A 175 -23.61 -30.88 -11.07
N LEU A 176 -23.17 -29.95 -10.22
CA LEU A 176 -22.07 -30.20 -9.28
C LEU A 176 -22.38 -31.39 -8.35
N HIS A 177 -23.58 -31.44 -7.78
CA HIS A 177 -23.97 -32.52 -6.88
C HIS A 177 -24.18 -33.85 -7.59
N GLU A 178 -24.67 -33.85 -8.82
CA GLU A 178 -24.82 -35.03 -9.67
C GLU A 178 -23.46 -35.60 -10.09
N ALA A 179 -22.48 -34.73 -10.36
CA ALA A 179 -21.08 -35.10 -10.56
C ALA A 179 -20.37 -35.57 -9.26
N GLY A 180 -21.08 -35.65 -8.13
CA GLY A 180 -20.52 -36.07 -6.85
C GLY A 180 -19.59 -35.04 -6.19
N ILE A 181 -19.69 -33.77 -6.59
CA ILE A 181 -18.88 -32.65 -6.07
C ILE A 181 -19.68 -31.91 -5.01
N TRP A 182 -19.26 -32.04 -3.76
CA TRP A 182 -19.80 -31.26 -2.65
C TRP A 182 -18.95 -30.01 -2.42
N TYR A 183 -19.41 -28.87 -2.91
CA TYR A 183 -18.60 -27.64 -2.99
C TYR A 183 -18.30 -27.02 -1.62
N ARG A 184 -19.24 -27.11 -0.65
CA ARG A 184 -19.09 -26.66 0.75
C ARG A 184 -18.89 -25.16 0.97
N ASP A 185 -18.63 -24.38 -0.06
CA ASP A 185 -18.47 -22.94 0.00
C ASP A 185 -18.99 -22.26 -1.27
N LEU A 186 -20.11 -22.75 -1.82
CA LEU A 186 -20.70 -22.25 -3.07
C LEU A 186 -21.44 -20.93 -2.79
N SER A 187 -20.67 -19.89 -2.49
CA SER A 187 -21.17 -18.57 -2.13
C SER A 187 -21.11 -17.61 -3.31
N LEU A 188 -21.82 -16.49 -3.20
CA LEU A 188 -21.94 -15.45 -4.23
C LEU A 188 -20.60 -14.96 -4.83
N GLY A 189 -19.54 -14.91 -4.03
CA GLY A 189 -18.21 -14.48 -4.49
C GLY A 189 -17.33 -15.60 -5.05
N ASN A 190 -17.83 -16.83 -5.10
CA ASN A 190 -17.08 -18.01 -5.57
C ASN A 190 -17.56 -18.50 -6.94
N VAL A 191 -18.45 -17.74 -7.58
CA VAL A 191 -18.92 -17.93 -8.95
C VAL A 191 -18.68 -16.63 -9.70
N LEU A 192 -17.98 -16.72 -10.82
CA LEU A 192 -17.71 -15.60 -11.73
C LEU A 192 -18.56 -15.75 -12.98
N ALA A 193 -19.17 -14.67 -13.42
CA ALA A 193 -19.82 -14.54 -14.73
C ALA A 193 -18.81 -13.99 -15.74
N HIS A 194 -18.58 -14.72 -16.81
CA HIS A 194 -17.71 -14.34 -17.91
C HIS A 194 -18.55 -14.20 -19.19
N PRO A 195 -18.72 -12.97 -19.73
CA PRO A 195 -19.42 -12.78 -21.00
C PRO A 195 -18.65 -13.42 -22.15
N ARG A 196 -19.34 -14.18 -22.97
CA ARG A 196 -18.84 -14.69 -24.25
C ARG A 196 -19.05 -13.68 -25.38
N ALA A 197 -18.36 -13.89 -26.49
CA ALA A 197 -18.49 -13.07 -27.68
C ALA A 197 -19.90 -13.09 -28.33
N ASP A 198 -20.70 -14.13 -28.06
CA ASP A 198 -22.09 -14.28 -28.50
C ASP A 198 -23.11 -13.61 -27.57
N GLY A 199 -22.66 -12.97 -26.48
CA GLY A 199 -23.50 -12.32 -25.48
C GLY A 199 -23.97 -13.25 -24.35
N GLU A 200 -23.70 -14.56 -24.42
CA GLU A 200 -24.04 -15.50 -23.35
C GLU A 200 -23.07 -15.41 -22.16
N ILE A 201 -23.52 -15.80 -20.97
CA ILE A 201 -22.69 -15.79 -19.76
C ILE A 201 -22.22 -17.19 -19.38
N GLU A 202 -20.90 -17.39 -19.35
CA GLU A 202 -20.29 -18.57 -18.75
C GLU A 202 -20.06 -18.39 -17.25
N LEU A 203 -20.37 -19.43 -16.48
CA LEU A 203 -20.19 -19.43 -15.03
C LEU A 203 -18.93 -20.20 -14.65
N HIS A 204 -17.92 -19.49 -14.14
CA HIS A 204 -16.66 -20.08 -13.70
C HIS A 204 -16.61 -20.22 -12.17
N LEU A 205 -16.20 -21.39 -11.69
CA LEU A 205 -16.09 -21.68 -10.26
C LEU A 205 -14.70 -21.34 -9.72
N ILE A 206 -14.63 -20.69 -8.55
CA ILE A 206 -13.37 -20.33 -7.87
C ILE A 206 -13.43 -20.59 -6.36
N ASP A 207 -12.25 -20.71 -5.72
CA ASP A 207 -12.09 -20.98 -4.27
C ASP A 207 -12.81 -22.25 -3.78
N PHE A 208 -12.55 -23.35 -4.48
CA PHE A 208 -13.10 -24.68 -4.21
C PHE A 208 -12.20 -25.54 -3.30
N ASN A 209 -11.24 -24.95 -2.57
CA ASN A 209 -10.28 -25.68 -1.71
C ASN A 209 -10.92 -26.44 -0.52
N ARG A 210 -12.20 -26.20 -0.26
CA ARG A 210 -13.02 -26.90 0.74
C ARG A 210 -13.88 -28.02 0.16
N ALA A 211 -14.00 -28.10 -1.16
CA ALA A 211 -14.86 -29.06 -1.81
C ALA A 211 -14.43 -30.50 -1.51
N LYS A 212 -15.38 -31.41 -1.62
CA LYS A 212 -15.18 -32.85 -1.45
C LYS A 212 -15.71 -33.57 -2.68
N LEU A 213 -14.82 -34.35 -3.30
CA LEU A 213 -15.12 -35.18 -4.47
C LEU A 213 -15.72 -36.52 -4.04
N ASN A 214 -16.40 -37.18 -4.98
CA ASN A 214 -17.01 -38.51 -4.82
C ASN A 214 -17.94 -38.58 -3.61
N LYS A 215 -18.87 -37.62 -3.50
CA LYS A 215 -19.87 -37.53 -2.43
C LYS A 215 -21.27 -37.49 -2.99
N HIS A 216 -22.08 -38.46 -2.59
CA HIS A 216 -23.53 -38.38 -2.72
C HIS A 216 -24.11 -37.60 -1.54
N LEU A 217 -24.92 -36.59 -1.86
CA LEU A 217 -25.52 -35.72 -0.86
C LEU A 217 -27.00 -36.03 -0.70
N GLY A 218 -27.38 -36.38 0.53
CA GLY A 218 -28.78 -36.41 0.93
C GLY A 218 -29.38 -35.00 1.02
N LEU A 219 -30.71 -34.95 1.11
CA LEU A 219 -31.51 -33.72 1.02
C LEU A 219 -31.00 -32.58 1.91
N TRP A 220 -30.74 -32.86 3.19
CA TRP A 220 -30.24 -31.84 4.13
C TRP A 220 -28.91 -31.21 3.69
N ARG A 221 -27.95 -32.01 3.20
CA ARG A 221 -26.64 -31.49 2.77
C ARG A 221 -26.77 -30.68 1.48
N ARG A 222 -27.62 -31.14 0.54
CA ARG A 222 -27.98 -30.39 -0.67
C ARG A 222 -28.55 -29.02 -0.31
N SER A 223 -29.60 -28.98 0.53
CA SER A 223 -30.24 -27.74 0.99
C SER A 223 -29.25 -26.79 1.68
N ARG A 224 -28.36 -27.30 2.53
CA ARG A 224 -27.32 -26.49 3.17
C ARG A 224 -26.28 -25.94 2.20
N ASP A 225 -26.00 -26.62 1.10
CA ASP A 225 -25.05 -26.12 0.10
C ASP A 225 -25.67 -25.03 -0.77
N ILE A 226 -26.86 -25.28 -1.31
CA ILE A 226 -27.54 -24.32 -2.19
C ILE A 226 -28.09 -23.08 -1.46
N CYS A 227 -28.31 -23.14 -0.13
CA CYS A 227 -28.77 -21.97 0.64
C CYS A 227 -27.73 -20.83 0.72
N ARG A 228 -26.51 -21.05 0.23
CA ARG A 228 -25.45 -20.05 0.16
C ARG A 228 -25.68 -19.00 -0.94
N PHE A 229 -26.67 -19.22 -1.80
CA PHE A 229 -27.39 -18.20 -2.55
C PHE A 229 -28.66 -17.85 -1.75
N PRO A 230 -28.62 -16.80 -0.89
CA PRO A 230 -29.69 -16.55 0.06
C PRO A 230 -30.90 -15.87 -0.58
N ILE A 231 -31.67 -16.62 -1.39
CA ILE A 231 -32.80 -16.08 -2.15
C ILE A 231 -34.07 -16.02 -1.27
N VAL A 232 -34.48 -14.80 -0.95
CA VAL A 232 -35.61 -14.53 -0.03
C VAL A 232 -36.91 -14.30 -0.79
N GLU A 233 -36.86 -13.61 -1.93
CA GLU A 233 -38.02 -13.36 -2.77
C GLU A 233 -38.56 -14.66 -3.38
N ARG A 234 -39.88 -14.73 -3.50
CA ARG A 234 -40.56 -15.98 -3.83
C ARG A 234 -40.33 -16.39 -5.27
N GLU A 235 -40.56 -15.49 -6.22
CA GLU A 235 -40.45 -15.77 -7.66
C GLU A 235 -39.00 -16.16 -8.01
N HIS A 236 -38.04 -15.39 -7.52
CA HIS A 236 -36.61 -15.69 -7.60
C HIS A 236 -36.25 -17.07 -7.02
N ARG A 237 -36.85 -17.45 -5.89
CA ARG A 237 -36.63 -18.77 -5.27
C ARG A 237 -37.21 -19.89 -6.13
N GLU A 238 -38.42 -19.70 -6.65
CA GLU A 238 -39.09 -20.69 -7.50
C GLU A 238 -38.21 -20.98 -8.74
N ALA A 239 -37.72 -19.95 -9.43
CA ALA A 239 -36.80 -20.09 -10.56
C ALA A 239 -35.49 -20.83 -10.21
N TYR A 240 -34.84 -20.46 -9.10
CA TYR A 240 -33.61 -21.14 -8.65
C TYR A 240 -33.84 -22.61 -8.27
N LEU A 241 -34.94 -22.90 -7.58
CA LEU A 241 -35.27 -24.26 -7.16
C LEU A 241 -35.75 -25.14 -8.33
N GLU A 242 -36.46 -24.55 -9.30
CA GLU A 242 -36.79 -25.22 -10.56
C GLU A 242 -35.53 -25.61 -11.31
N GLY A 243 -34.57 -24.70 -11.46
CA GLY A 243 -33.27 -25.02 -12.05
C GLY A 243 -32.53 -26.13 -11.30
N TYR A 244 -32.63 -26.16 -9.96
CA TYR A 244 -31.94 -27.15 -9.13
C TYR A 244 -32.61 -28.54 -9.09
N TRP A 245 -33.95 -28.60 -9.00
CA TRP A 245 -34.69 -29.85 -8.87
C TRP A 245 -35.27 -30.36 -10.19
N GLY A 246 -35.30 -29.52 -11.23
CA GLY A 246 -36.01 -29.75 -12.50
C GLY A 246 -37.49 -29.38 -12.46
N GLU A 247 -38.01 -29.02 -11.28
CA GLU A 247 -39.39 -28.60 -11.04
C GLU A 247 -39.42 -27.71 -9.78
N VAL A 248 -40.45 -26.88 -9.62
CA VAL A 248 -40.66 -26.14 -8.37
C VAL A 248 -41.22 -27.10 -7.30
N PRO A 249 -40.51 -27.37 -6.19
CA PRO A 249 -41.04 -28.24 -5.14
C PRO A 249 -42.28 -27.62 -4.49
N HIS A 250 -43.28 -28.45 -4.19
CA HIS A 250 -44.49 -27.99 -3.50
C HIS A 250 -44.14 -27.40 -2.11
N ARG A 251 -44.93 -26.45 -1.62
CA ARG A 251 -44.65 -25.71 -0.37
C ARG A 251 -44.51 -26.58 0.87
N TRP A 252 -45.20 -27.71 0.90
CA TRP A 252 -45.18 -28.69 2.00
C TRP A 252 -44.15 -29.81 1.78
N ASP A 253 -43.45 -29.81 0.64
CA ASP A 253 -42.38 -30.76 0.35
C ASP A 253 -41.18 -30.47 1.27
N PRO A 254 -40.56 -31.50 1.88
CA PRO A 254 -39.33 -31.34 2.64
C PRO A 254 -38.23 -30.58 1.89
N ARG A 255 -38.16 -30.68 0.55
CA ARG A 255 -37.23 -29.92 -0.31
C ARG A 255 -37.39 -28.42 -0.13
N TRP A 256 -38.63 -27.93 -0.17
CA TRP A 256 -38.94 -26.51 -0.01
C TRP A 256 -38.65 -26.03 1.41
N TRP A 257 -39.17 -26.74 2.41
CA TRP A 257 -39.05 -26.33 3.80
C TRP A 257 -37.60 -26.35 4.30
N LEU A 258 -36.83 -27.40 3.97
CA LEU A 258 -35.42 -27.50 4.37
C LEU A 258 -34.55 -26.43 3.70
N TYR A 259 -34.84 -26.07 2.44
CA TYR A 259 -34.17 -24.95 1.78
C TYR A 259 -34.45 -23.63 2.51
N CYS A 260 -35.73 -23.31 2.73
CA CYS A 260 -36.14 -22.07 3.42
C CYS A 260 -35.55 -21.97 4.83
N LEU A 261 -35.55 -23.06 5.58
CA LEU A 261 -34.94 -23.14 6.91
C LEU A 261 -33.43 -22.90 6.84
N SER A 262 -32.76 -23.50 5.84
CA SER A 262 -31.32 -23.33 5.63
C SER A 262 -30.95 -21.90 5.27
N VAL A 263 -31.73 -21.24 4.40
CA VAL A 263 -31.54 -19.83 4.03
C VAL A 263 -31.70 -18.91 5.25
N ARG A 264 -32.81 -19.07 6.01
CA ARG A 264 -33.03 -18.28 7.24
C ARG A 264 -31.91 -18.47 8.25
N GLY A 265 -31.49 -19.72 8.47
CA GLY A 265 -30.37 -20.03 9.36
C GLY A 265 -29.04 -19.45 8.88
N TYR A 266 -28.80 -19.42 7.56
CA TYR A 266 -27.61 -18.81 6.97
C TYR A 266 -27.60 -17.29 7.16
N ILE A 267 -28.71 -16.61 6.87
CA ILE A 267 -28.87 -15.15 7.07
C ILE A 267 -28.68 -14.78 8.55
N LEU A 268 -29.39 -15.46 9.45
CA LEU A 268 -29.30 -15.21 10.89
C LEU A 268 -27.85 -15.38 11.41
N LYS A 269 -27.17 -16.45 10.97
CA LYS A 269 -25.75 -16.68 11.32
C LYS A 269 -24.87 -15.52 10.87
N HIS A 270 -25.09 -14.96 9.68
CA HIS A 270 -24.32 -13.84 9.17
C HIS A 270 -24.63 -12.53 9.92
N GLN A 271 -25.90 -12.26 10.23
CA GLN A 271 -26.32 -11.12 11.04
C GLN A 271 -25.70 -11.17 12.45
N ILE A 272 -25.80 -12.31 13.15
CA ILE A 272 -25.17 -12.51 14.47
C ILE A 272 -23.66 -12.31 14.39
N LYS A 273 -23.00 -12.89 13.39
CA LYS A 273 -21.55 -12.74 13.19
C LYS A 273 -21.16 -11.28 12.96
N ASN A 274 -21.95 -10.51 12.22
CA ASN A 274 -21.70 -9.10 11.96
C ASN A 274 -21.93 -8.25 13.22
N ALA A 275 -23.00 -8.50 13.97
CA ALA A 275 -23.27 -7.83 15.26
C ALA A 275 -22.15 -8.07 16.29
N LEU A 276 -21.67 -9.32 16.40
CA LEU A 276 -20.54 -9.69 17.25
C LEU A 276 -19.20 -9.11 16.77
N ARG A 277 -19.05 -8.84 15.47
CA ARG A 277 -17.88 -8.17 14.90
C ARG A 277 -17.89 -6.67 15.20
N GLY A 278 -19.07 -6.03 15.16
CA GLY A 278 -19.24 -4.62 15.57
C GLY A 278 -18.89 -4.36 17.04
N HIS A 279 -18.96 -5.39 17.90
CA HIS A 279 -18.50 -5.31 19.29
C HIS A 279 -17.00 -5.58 19.47
N LYS A 280 -16.32 -6.20 18.49
CA LYS A 280 -14.88 -6.53 18.56
C LYS A 280 -13.94 -5.40 18.14
N THR A 281 -14.47 -4.24 17.77
CA THR A 281 -13.71 -3.01 17.54
C THR A 281 -13.32 -2.28 18.83
N ARG A 282 -13.79 -2.73 20.01
CA ARG A 282 -13.22 -2.35 21.31
C ARG A 282 -12.38 -3.48 21.88
N GLY A 283 -11.06 -3.37 21.65
CA GLY A 283 -9.97 -3.95 22.45
C GLY A 283 -10.10 -5.42 22.88
N THR A 284 -9.47 -6.34 22.14
CA THR A 284 -9.01 -7.60 22.74
C THR A 284 -7.49 -7.73 22.64
N THR A 285 -6.86 -7.40 23.77
CA THR A 285 -5.43 -7.48 24.12
C THR A 285 -4.86 -8.91 24.11
N ALA A 286 -5.70 -9.94 24.04
CA ALA A 286 -5.25 -11.33 24.21
C ALA A 286 -4.50 -11.93 22.99
N LYS A 287 -4.79 -11.50 21.75
CA LYS A 287 -4.05 -11.97 20.56
C LYS A 287 -2.67 -11.32 20.37
N SER A 288 -2.36 -10.34 21.20
CA SER A 288 -1.11 -9.58 21.19
C SER A 288 -0.04 -10.22 22.11
N LEU A 289 -0.37 -11.31 22.81
CA LEU A 289 0.51 -11.98 23.78
C LEU A 289 1.44 -13.04 23.16
N GLN A 290 1.06 -13.62 22.02
CA GLN A 290 1.98 -14.38 21.17
C GLN A 290 2.50 -13.42 20.11
N GLY A 291 3.82 -13.25 20.01
CA GLY A 291 4.44 -12.48 18.93
C GLY A 291 3.77 -12.83 17.59
N GLY A 292 3.31 -11.82 16.87
CA GLY A 292 2.50 -12.04 15.66
C GLY A 292 3.25 -12.95 14.69
N LYS A 293 2.56 -13.91 14.09
CA LYS A 293 3.12 -14.70 12.97
C LYS A 293 3.43 -13.74 11.82
N HIS A 294 4.71 -13.40 11.64
CA HIS A 294 5.21 -12.48 10.61
C HIS A 294 4.77 -12.88 9.20
N HIS A 295 4.64 -11.94 8.28
CA HIS A 295 4.17 -12.24 6.93
C HIS A 295 5.20 -13.10 6.17
N ALA A 296 4.72 -13.86 5.18
CA ALA A 296 5.51 -14.90 4.53
C ALA A 296 6.69 -14.36 3.70
N HIS A 297 6.58 -13.12 3.24
CA HIS A 297 7.61 -12.41 2.49
C HIS A 297 8.68 -11.78 3.39
N ILE A 298 8.44 -11.71 4.70
CA ILE A 298 9.37 -11.13 5.66
C ILE A 298 10.41 -12.21 6.00
N PRO A 299 11.71 -11.97 5.77
CA PRO A 299 12.76 -12.93 6.11
C PRO A 299 12.71 -13.34 7.59
N ALA A 300 13.11 -14.58 7.89
CA ALA A 300 13.30 -14.98 9.27
C ALA A 300 14.47 -14.20 9.88
N ALA A 301 14.36 -13.82 11.16
CA ALA A 301 15.49 -13.27 11.89
C ALA A 301 16.57 -14.35 12.08
N GLU A 302 17.84 -13.93 12.11
CA GLU A 302 18.98 -14.83 12.28
C GLU A 302 18.88 -15.65 13.58
N LYS A 303 19.24 -16.95 13.50
CA LYS A 303 19.16 -17.86 14.63
C LYS A 303 20.16 -17.44 15.71
N GLY A 304 19.68 -17.20 16.92
CA GLY A 304 20.52 -16.77 18.05
C GLY A 304 20.65 -15.26 18.21
N ALA A 305 20.14 -14.45 17.27
CA ALA A 305 20.17 -12.98 17.39
C ALA A 305 19.49 -12.50 18.68
N SER A 306 20.14 -11.53 19.33
CA SER A 306 19.56 -10.85 20.50
C SER A 306 18.25 -10.19 20.11
N ILE A 307 17.35 -9.95 21.08
CA ILE A 307 16.03 -9.35 20.80
C ILE A 307 16.15 -8.00 20.06
N ARG A 308 17.22 -7.23 20.33
CA ARG A 308 17.49 -5.94 19.68
C ARG A 308 17.92 -6.09 18.22
N ASP A 309 18.50 -7.23 17.87
CA ASP A 309 19.13 -7.50 16.58
C ASP A 309 18.21 -8.27 15.62
N ARG A 310 17.01 -8.65 16.07
CA ARG A 310 15.99 -9.32 15.23
C ARG A 310 15.23 -8.33 14.33
N SER A 311 15.97 -7.56 13.54
CA SER A 311 15.46 -6.69 12.49
C SER A 311 15.90 -7.23 11.13
N VAL A 312 14.98 -7.27 10.17
CA VAL A 312 15.23 -7.73 8.79
C VAL A 312 14.67 -6.72 7.81
N TRP A 313 15.27 -6.59 6.63
CA TRP A 313 14.70 -5.75 5.58
C TRP A 313 13.52 -6.45 4.90
N ASP A 314 12.35 -5.79 4.87
CA ASP A 314 11.22 -6.20 4.05
C ASP A 314 11.31 -5.49 2.70
N ARG A 315 11.67 -6.26 1.66
CA ARG A 315 11.86 -5.76 0.30
C ARG A 315 10.56 -5.25 -0.34
N LEU A 316 9.40 -5.77 0.04
CA LEU A 316 8.12 -5.41 -0.61
C LEU A 316 7.60 -4.06 -0.12
N SER A 317 7.77 -3.78 1.16
CA SER A 317 7.41 -2.48 1.74
C SER A 317 8.55 -1.45 1.69
N ASP A 318 9.76 -1.89 1.33
CA ASP A 318 11.02 -1.11 1.37
C ASP A 318 11.30 -0.55 2.79
N GLN A 319 11.05 -1.36 3.81
CA GLN A 319 11.20 -0.97 5.22
C GLN A 319 11.78 -2.09 6.07
N PRO A 320 12.46 -1.77 7.19
CA PRO A 320 12.85 -2.79 8.14
C PRO A 320 11.64 -3.30 8.93
N HIS A 321 11.63 -4.60 9.22
CA HIS A 321 10.66 -5.29 10.05
C HIS A 321 11.33 -5.87 11.29
N GLN A 322 10.71 -5.64 12.45
CA GLN A 322 11.23 -6.13 13.73
C GLN A 322 10.43 -7.31 14.27
N HIS A 323 11.11 -8.44 14.48
CA HIS A 323 10.53 -9.68 14.99
C HIS A 323 10.29 -9.68 16.51
N ALA A 324 10.82 -8.69 17.25
CA ALA A 324 10.60 -8.59 18.70
C ALA A 324 9.12 -8.38 19.04
N SER A 325 8.59 -9.21 19.95
CA SER A 325 7.22 -9.08 20.48
C SER A 325 7.06 -7.79 21.31
N LYS A 326 5.80 -7.41 21.57
CA LYS A 326 5.51 -6.20 22.38
C LYS A 326 6.12 -6.27 23.78
N TRP A 327 6.04 -7.42 24.44
CA TRP A 327 6.62 -7.63 25.78
C TRP A 327 8.14 -7.54 25.78
N GLN A 328 8.78 -8.12 24.77
CA GLN A 328 10.23 -8.01 24.59
C GLN A 328 10.67 -6.57 24.36
N LYS A 329 9.95 -5.80 23.54
CA LYS A 329 10.19 -4.37 23.35
C LYS A 329 9.99 -3.57 24.64
N PHE A 330 8.96 -3.91 25.43
CA PHE A 330 8.71 -3.27 26.72
C PHE A 330 9.87 -3.50 27.71
N ARG A 331 10.37 -4.74 27.83
CA ARG A 331 11.54 -5.04 28.67
C ARG A 331 12.79 -4.27 28.26
N ILE A 332 13.03 -4.13 26.95
CA ILE A 332 14.15 -3.33 26.44
C ILE A 332 13.99 -1.85 26.83
N ARG A 333 12.80 -1.27 26.60
CA ARG A 333 12.52 0.13 26.98
C ARG A 333 12.69 0.39 28.48
N LEU A 334 12.40 -0.60 29.32
CA LEU A 334 12.64 -0.50 30.76
C LEU A 334 14.14 -0.50 31.08
N ALA A 335 14.92 -1.36 30.42
CA ALA A 335 16.38 -1.36 30.57
C ALA A 335 17.03 -0.05 30.08
N ASP A 336 16.44 0.57 29.04
CA ASP A 336 16.88 1.85 28.47
C ASP A 336 16.21 3.07 29.14
N ALA A 337 15.49 2.86 30.25
CA ALA A 337 14.73 3.93 30.92
C ALA A 337 15.56 5.17 31.28
N PRO A 338 16.82 5.08 31.76
CA PRO A 338 17.63 6.27 32.03
C PRO A 338 17.81 7.17 30.80
N ASP A 339 18.04 6.59 29.62
CA ASP A 339 18.18 7.36 28.37
C ASP A 339 16.85 8.02 27.97
N HIS A 340 15.74 7.30 28.09
CA HIS A 340 14.42 7.85 27.79
C HIS A 340 14.02 8.96 28.77
N LEU A 341 14.29 8.80 30.07
CA LEU A 341 14.01 9.81 31.11
C LEU A 341 14.83 11.08 30.88
N ALA A 342 16.11 10.97 30.50
CA ALA A 342 16.91 12.12 30.08
C ALA A 342 16.30 12.84 28.87
N GLY A 343 15.66 12.11 27.96
CA GLY A 343 14.93 12.63 26.81
C GLY A 343 13.74 13.47 27.23
N TYR A 344 12.90 12.93 28.10
CA TYR A 344 11.79 13.67 28.69
C TYR A 344 12.26 14.90 29.46
N GLY A 345 13.37 14.81 30.21
CA GLY A 345 13.97 15.94 30.91
C GLY A 345 14.44 17.06 29.96
N ALA A 346 14.94 16.74 28.77
CA ALA A 346 15.26 17.74 27.74
C ALA A 346 13.99 18.39 27.17
N VAL A 347 12.95 17.60 26.91
CA VAL A 347 11.65 18.09 26.41
C VAL A 347 11.01 19.04 27.41
N ILE A 348 10.91 18.66 28.68
CA ILE A 348 10.31 19.47 29.75
C ILE A 348 11.04 20.81 29.89
N ARG A 349 12.39 20.81 29.84
CA ARG A 349 13.20 22.04 29.93
C ARG A 349 13.03 22.95 28.71
N GLY A 350 12.84 22.39 27.51
CA GLY A 350 12.66 23.16 26.28
C GLY A 350 11.23 23.64 26.04
N ALA A 351 10.23 22.95 26.59
CA ALA A 351 8.82 23.17 26.29
C ALA A 351 8.33 24.62 26.48
N PRO A 352 8.71 25.37 27.54
CA PRO A 352 8.28 26.75 27.68
C PRO A 352 8.75 27.66 26.54
N LYS A 353 10.02 27.52 26.12
CA LYS A 353 10.59 28.29 24.99
C LYS A 353 9.92 27.91 23.67
N VAL A 354 9.74 26.61 23.42
CA VAL A 354 9.03 26.10 22.24
C VAL A 354 7.61 26.63 22.19
N ARG A 355 6.88 26.62 23.32
CA ARG A 355 5.50 27.12 23.39
C ARG A 355 5.44 28.63 23.09
N SER A 356 6.33 29.41 23.69
CA SER A 356 6.40 30.85 23.44
C SER A 356 6.65 31.13 21.96
N ARG A 357 7.64 30.47 21.37
CA ARG A 357 7.99 30.63 19.95
C ARG A 357 6.88 30.13 19.03
N TYR A 358 6.19 29.05 19.37
CA TYR A 358 5.04 28.55 18.60
C TYR A 358 3.92 29.58 18.53
N LEU A 359 3.58 30.23 19.66
CA LEU A 359 2.53 31.26 19.70
C LEU A 359 2.92 32.49 18.88
N GLU A 360 4.18 32.92 18.96
CA GLU A 360 4.72 34.01 18.16
C GLU A 360 4.65 33.69 16.65
N LEU A 361 5.17 32.54 16.24
CA LEU A 361 5.13 32.09 14.84
C LEU A 361 3.69 31.96 14.32
N LYS A 362 2.76 31.46 15.16
CA LYS A 362 1.35 31.33 14.81
C LYS A 362 0.70 32.69 14.55
N GLN A 363 1.05 33.72 15.31
CA GLN A 363 0.55 35.08 15.08
C GLN A 363 1.10 35.69 13.78
N GLY A 364 2.33 35.35 13.40
CA GLY A 364 2.99 35.83 12.18
C GLY A 364 2.70 35.04 10.90
N LEU A 365 1.88 33.98 10.94
CA LEU A 365 1.57 33.17 9.75
C LEU A 365 0.95 34.04 8.65
N TRP A 366 1.52 33.95 7.44
CA TRP A 366 1.04 34.62 6.22
C TRP A 366 0.97 36.16 6.28
N GLN A 367 1.65 36.81 7.23
CA GLN A 367 1.74 38.29 7.26
C GLN A 367 2.67 38.83 6.17
N GLU A 368 3.67 38.05 5.76
CA GLU A 368 4.64 38.40 4.74
C GLU A 368 4.54 37.46 3.54
N PRO A 369 4.81 37.94 2.31
CA PRO A 369 4.86 37.09 1.14
C PRO A 369 5.93 36.00 1.25
N VAL A 370 5.61 34.79 0.79
CA VAL A 370 6.51 33.61 0.90
C VAL A 370 6.83 33.05 -0.49
N SER A 371 8.10 32.77 -0.75
CA SER A 371 8.53 32.11 -1.98
C SER A 371 8.09 30.64 -2.01
N PHE A 372 7.38 30.24 -3.07
CA PHE A 372 6.93 28.86 -3.28
C PHE A 372 7.91 28.13 -4.21
N ARG A 373 9.00 27.61 -3.63
CA ARG A 373 10.06 26.91 -4.39
C ARG A 373 10.49 25.57 -3.78
N GLY A 374 9.84 25.15 -2.70
CA GLY A 374 10.26 24.00 -1.89
C GLY A 374 9.73 22.64 -2.33
N VAL A 375 9.23 22.49 -3.55
CA VAL A 375 8.61 21.25 -4.01
C VAL A 375 9.69 20.26 -4.48
N GLY A 376 9.73 19.07 -3.88
CA GLY A 376 10.68 18.03 -4.24
C GLY A 376 10.09 16.62 -4.21
N VAL A 377 10.82 15.67 -4.79
CA VAL A 377 10.46 14.25 -4.82
C VAL A 377 11.63 13.40 -4.39
N ALA A 378 11.37 12.33 -3.66
CA ALA A 378 12.37 11.36 -3.31
C ALA A 378 12.38 10.18 -4.28
N VAL A 379 13.56 9.61 -4.52
CA VAL A 379 13.79 8.54 -5.50
C VAL A 379 14.81 7.50 -4.99
N ARG A 380 14.71 6.31 -5.57
CA ARG A 380 15.84 5.40 -5.82
C ARG A 380 15.72 4.93 -7.28
N PRO A 381 16.82 4.49 -7.91
CA PRO A 381 16.79 3.95 -9.26
C PRO A 381 15.74 2.84 -9.43
N CYS A 382 15.11 2.80 -10.59
CA CYS A 382 14.25 1.68 -11.02
C CYS A 382 15.07 0.85 -12.00
N ALA A 383 15.43 -0.37 -11.62
CA ALA A 383 16.30 -1.21 -12.43
C ALA A 383 15.57 -1.81 -13.64
N GLU A 384 14.25 -1.97 -13.53
CA GLU A 384 13.38 -2.55 -14.53
C GLU A 384 13.26 -1.66 -15.78
N ASP A 385 13.16 -0.34 -15.58
CA ASP A 385 13.11 0.64 -16.67
C ASP A 385 13.75 1.99 -16.23
N PRO A 386 15.09 2.10 -16.33
CA PRO A 386 15.82 3.31 -15.93
C PRO A 386 15.45 4.55 -16.76
N GLU A 387 15.15 4.38 -18.05
CA GLU A 387 14.82 5.50 -18.94
C GLU A 387 13.42 6.04 -18.67
N ALA A 388 12.39 5.18 -18.58
CA ALA A 388 11.05 5.63 -18.21
C ALA A 388 11.03 6.25 -16.81
N HIS A 389 11.85 5.75 -15.88
CA HIS A 389 12.03 6.36 -14.57
C HIS A 389 12.58 7.79 -14.68
N PHE A 390 13.64 8.00 -15.46
CA PHE A 390 14.24 9.32 -15.64
C PHE A 390 13.32 10.28 -16.39
N GLU A 391 12.61 9.82 -17.41
CA GLU A 391 11.58 10.59 -18.12
C GLU A 391 10.41 10.97 -17.20
N ALA A 392 9.95 10.05 -16.34
CA ALA A 392 8.92 10.35 -15.37
C ALA A 392 9.40 11.41 -14.36
N LEU A 393 10.63 11.29 -13.85
CA LEU A 393 11.22 12.24 -12.90
C LEU A 393 11.35 13.64 -13.51
N THR A 394 12.00 13.75 -14.66
CA THR A 394 12.20 15.03 -15.35
C THR A 394 10.87 15.63 -15.83
N GLY A 395 9.91 14.79 -16.21
CA GLY A 395 8.56 15.20 -16.60
C GLY A 395 7.73 15.84 -15.48
N LEU A 396 8.13 15.71 -14.19
CA LEU A 396 7.50 16.42 -13.08
C LEU A 396 7.88 17.91 -13.03
N GLY A 397 9.03 18.30 -13.60
CA GLY A 397 9.56 19.66 -13.54
C GLY A 397 10.13 20.08 -12.17
N VAL A 398 10.33 19.14 -11.25
CA VAL A 398 10.88 19.44 -9.91
C VAL A 398 12.35 19.83 -9.97
N ARG A 399 12.75 20.79 -9.13
CA ARG A 399 14.16 21.24 -9.00
C ARG A 399 14.92 20.55 -7.88
N HIS A 400 14.21 19.91 -6.96
CA HIS A 400 14.78 19.28 -5.78
C HIS A 400 14.48 17.78 -5.76
N VAL A 401 15.54 16.97 -5.73
CA VAL A 401 15.44 15.51 -5.66
C VAL A 401 16.17 15.00 -4.44
N LEU A 402 15.52 14.13 -3.66
CA LEU A 402 16.16 13.40 -2.58
C LEU A 402 16.46 11.97 -3.01
N LEU A 403 17.73 11.63 -3.14
CA LEU A 403 18.20 10.30 -3.48
C LEU A 403 18.53 9.51 -2.20
N ARG A 404 17.83 8.39 -1.96
CA ARG A 404 18.13 7.52 -0.81
C ARG A 404 19.26 6.55 -1.17
N LEU A 405 20.36 6.63 -0.43
CA LEU A 405 21.53 5.76 -0.57
C LEU A 405 21.56 4.78 0.59
N HIS A 406 21.42 3.47 0.33
CA HIS A 406 21.45 2.46 1.38
C HIS A 406 22.90 2.16 1.81
N PRO A 407 23.36 2.59 2.99
CA PRO A 407 24.77 2.47 3.35
C PRO A 407 25.22 1.03 3.68
N TRP A 408 24.28 0.10 3.79
CA TRP A 408 24.55 -1.32 3.96
C TRP A 408 24.77 -2.06 2.64
N GLU A 409 24.50 -1.42 1.50
CA GLU A 409 24.83 -1.93 0.16
C GLU A 409 26.27 -1.53 -0.20
N GLU A 410 26.97 -2.39 -0.96
CA GLU A 410 28.35 -2.11 -1.40
C GLU A 410 28.41 -1.48 -2.80
N ASN A 411 27.40 -1.73 -3.64
CA ASN A 411 27.29 -1.16 -4.99
C ASN A 411 26.22 -0.05 -5.00
N HIS A 412 26.57 1.11 -5.55
CA HIS A 412 25.72 2.29 -5.74
C HIS A 412 25.84 2.88 -7.15
N GLU A 413 26.27 2.10 -8.15
CA GLU A 413 26.48 2.55 -9.53
C GLU A 413 25.20 3.13 -10.16
N ALA A 414 24.04 2.52 -9.90
CA ALA A 414 22.77 3.01 -10.42
C ALA A 414 22.36 4.34 -9.76
N GLU A 415 22.58 4.48 -8.45
CA GLU A 415 22.39 5.74 -7.73
C GLU A 415 23.34 6.84 -8.23
N GLU A 416 24.61 6.49 -8.50
CA GLU A 416 25.60 7.42 -9.03
C GLU A 416 25.24 7.90 -10.44
N ALA A 417 24.89 6.98 -11.35
CA ALA A 417 24.46 7.32 -12.70
C ALA A 417 23.23 8.23 -12.70
N LEU A 418 22.27 7.99 -11.79
CA LEU A 418 21.12 8.86 -11.63
C LEU A 418 21.51 10.24 -11.08
N ALA A 419 22.37 10.32 -10.06
CA ALA A 419 22.84 11.58 -9.49
C ALA A 419 23.61 12.42 -10.53
N GLN A 420 24.44 11.78 -11.36
CA GLN A 420 25.14 12.43 -12.45
C GLN A 420 24.15 13.04 -13.46
N ARG A 421 23.20 12.26 -13.97
CA ARG A 421 22.20 12.74 -14.94
C ARG A 421 21.35 13.89 -14.41
N LEU A 422 21.06 13.89 -13.10
CA LEU A 422 20.32 14.97 -12.45
C LEU A 422 21.17 16.24 -12.32
N SER A 423 22.44 16.11 -11.92
CA SER A 423 23.39 17.23 -11.85
C SER A 423 23.61 17.88 -13.21
N GLU A 424 23.73 17.09 -14.28
CA GLU A 424 23.83 17.58 -15.68
C GLU A 424 22.61 18.38 -16.15
N ARG A 425 21.46 18.23 -15.47
CA ARG A 425 20.20 18.95 -15.73
C ARG A 425 19.97 20.12 -14.77
N ASP A 426 20.97 20.47 -13.95
CA ASP A 426 20.85 21.49 -12.88
C ASP A 426 19.71 21.20 -11.89
N ILE A 427 19.44 19.91 -11.65
CA ILE A 427 18.49 19.47 -10.62
C ILE A 427 19.28 19.22 -9.34
N GLU A 428 18.89 19.90 -8.26
CA GLU A 428 19.58 19.79 -6.99
C GLU A 428 19.32 18.43 -6.34
N VAL A 429 20.40 17.71 -6.02
CA VAL A 429 20.35 16.39 -5.39
C VAL A 429 20.72 16.47 -3.91
N VAL A 430 19.87 15.86 -3.09
CA VAL A 430 20.06 15.68 -1.64
C VAL A 430 20.20 14.20 -1.35
N PHE A 431 21.21 13.81 -0.57
CA PHE A 431 21.50 12.40 -0.29
C PHE A 431 21.01 12.01 1.10
N SER A 432 20.15 11.00 1.19
CA SER A 432 19.71 10.45 2.49
C SER A 432 20.48 9.17 2.81
N LEU A 433 21.10 9.14 3.99
CA LEU A 433 21.88 8.02 4.52
C LEU A 433 21.13 7.36 5.71
N PRO A 434 20.13 6.50 5.46
CA PRO A 434 19.46 5.74 6.51
C PRO A 434 20.41 4.74 7.17
N GLN A 435 20.19 4.47 8.45
CA GLN A 435 20.90 3.43 9.20
C GLN A 435 20.04 2.16 9.34
N ASN A 436 20.70 1.00 9.40
CA ASN A 436 20.09 -0.27 9.81
C ASN A 436 20.71 -0.76 11.13
N ARG A 437 20.24 -1.89 11.65
CA ARG A 437 20.71 -2.40 12.94
C ARG A 437 22.19 -2.79 12.92
N GLU A 438 22.64 -3.41 11.84
CA GLU A 438 24.03 -3.84 11.67
C GLU A 438 25.00 -2.66 11.74
N LEU A 439 24.72 -1.59 11.00
CA LEU A 439 25.52 -0.36 11.00
C LEU A 439 25.48 0.38 12.34
N VAL A 440 24.36 0.32 13.07
CA VAL A 440 24.26 0.88 14.43
C VAL A 440 25.20 0.15 15.40
N THR A 441 25.44 -1.15 15.20
CA THR A 441 26.29 -1.97 16.07
C THR A 441 27.75 -2.05 15.61
N ASP A 442 28.01 -1.97 14.30
CA ASP A 442 29.33 -2.00 13.69
C ASP A 442 29.70 -0.60 13.18
N LEU A 443 30.22 0.21 14.10
CA LEU A 443 30.59 1.60 13.82
C LEU A 443 31.73 1.73 12.79
N PRO A 444 32.78 0.87 12.78
CA PRO A 444 33.76 0.87 11.70
C PRO A 444 33.16 0.61 10.32
N ARG A 445 32.16 -0.26 10.21
CA ARG A 445 31.46 -0.45 8.93
C ARG A 445 30.65 0.77 8.52
N TRP A 446 29.95 1.41 9.47
CA TRP A 446 29.28 2.69 9.22
C TRP A 446 30.26 3.76 8.71
N GLU A 447 31.42 3.90 9.36
CA GLU A 447 32.47 4.84 8.96
C GLU A 447 32.90 4.63 7.50
N ARG A 448 33.30 3.40 7.14
CA ARG A 448 33.71 3.06 5.76
C ARG A 448 32.60 3.30 4.74
N ALA A 449 31.35 2.99 5.09
CA ALA A 449 30.21 3.22 4.22
C ALA A 449 29.99 4.72 3.96
N VAL A 450 30.03 5.55 5.01
CA VAL A 450 29.88 7.00 4.86
C VAL A 450 31.06 7.60 4.10
N GLU A 451 32.30 7.19 4.36
CA GLU A 451 33.47 7.66 3.59
C GLU A 451 33.33 7.37 2.11
N ARG A 452 32.94 6.15 1.75
CA ARG A 452 32.71 5.74 0.36
C ARG A 452 31.60 6.59 -0.28
N LEU A 453 30.45 6.72 0.38
CA LEU A 453 29.31 7.43 -0.16
C LEU A 453 29.59 8.93 -0.31
N VAL A 454 30.15 9.57 0.69
CA VAL A 454 30.46 11.01 0.64
C VAL A 454 31.48 11.30 -0.46
N ARG A 455 32.54 10.49 -0.57
CA ARG A 455 33.53 10.64 -1.65
C ARG A 455 32.89 10.51 -3.04
N THR A 456 31.95 9.58 -3.20
CA THR A 456 31.31 9.29 -4.50
C THR A 456 30.26 10.34 -4.87
N PHE A 457 29.47 10.83 -3.91
CA PHE A 457 28.28 11.63 -4.19
C PHE A 457 28.46 13.14 -4.01
N THR A 458 29.50 13.60 -3.30
CA THR A 458 29.81 15.04 -3.16
C THR A 458 30.06 15.80 -4.47
N PRO A 459 30.53 15.18 -5.59
CA PRO A 459 30.57 15.84 -6.88
C PRO A 459 29.20 16.28 -7.42
N TYR A 460 28.11 15.60 -7.01
CA TYR A 460 26.76 15.82 -7.55
C TYR A 460 25.82 16.57 -6.60
N GLY A 461 26.18 16.74 -5.33
CA GLY A 461 25.36 17.46 -4.36
C GLY A 461 26.04 17.66 -3.01
N ARG A 462 25.56 18.65 -2.25
CA ARG A 462 26.19 19.10 -1.00
C ARG A 462 25.37 18.85 0.26
N HIS A 463 24.13 18.37 0.13
CA HIS A 463 23.23 18.18 1.26
C HIS A 463 23.10 16.70 1.63
N PHE A 464 23.40 16.35 2.88
CA PHE A 464 23.33 14.98 3.39
C PHE A 464 22.39 14.89 4.59
N VAL A 465 21.38 14.03 4.50
CA VAL A 465 20.45 13.73 5.61
C VAL A 465 20.97 12.51 6.37
N ILE A 466 21.35 12.72 7.63
CA ILE A 466 21.89 11.69 8.52
C ILE A 466 20.88 11.28 9.57
N GLY A 467 20.49 10.01 9.50
CA GLY A 467 19.45 9.45 10.36
C GLY A 467 18.13 9.30 9.63
N HIS A 468 17.47 8.17 9.85
CA HIS A 468 16.16 7.88 9.30
C HIS A 468 15.30 7.17 10.35
N ALA A 469 14.14 7.75 10.66
CA ALA A 469 13.18 7.27 11.63
C ALA A 469 13.83 6.83 12.96
N ILE A 470 14.71 7.68 13.51
CA ILE A 470 15.54 7.36 14.69
C ILE A 470 14.70 7.05 15.95
N ASN A 471 13.43 7.46 15.96
CA ASN A 471 12.42 7.17 17.00
C ASN A 471 11.70 5.83 16.79
N ARG A 472 12.16 5.00 15.85
CA ARG A 472 11.58 3.68 15.54
C ARG A 472 12.68 2.62 15.61
N SER A 473 12.64 1.78 16.64
CA SER A 473 13.67 0.75 16.85
C SER A 473 13.86 -0.26 15.71
N LYS A 474 12.86 -0.42 14.83
CA LYS A 474 13.01 -1.22 13.60
C LYS A 474 14.14 -0.70 12.69
N TRP A 475 14.44 0.59 12.72
CA TRP A 475 15.55 1.24 12.02
C TRP A 475 16.87 1.18 12.81
N GLY A 476 17.02 0.21 13.71
CA GLY A 476 18.27 -0.11 14.39
C GLY A 476 18.60 0.73 15.62
N VAL A 477 18.06 1.96 15.72
CA VAL A 477 18.30 2.90 16.82
C VAL A 477 17.37 2.60 17.99
N TRP A 478 17.92 2.27 19.15
CA TRP A 478 17.15 2.01 20.37
C TRP A 478 17.23 3.16 21.37
N THR A 479 18.39 3.82 21.43
CA THR A 479 18.68 4.91 22.37
C THR A 479 19.21 6.14 21.65
N SER A 480 19.18 7.30 22.32
CA SER A 480 19.79 8.52 21.79
C SER A 480 21.30 8.34 21.54
N ARG A 481 21.97 7.54 22.38
CA ARG A 481 23.40 7.24 22.27
C ARG A 481 23.75 6.48 20.99
N ASP A 482 22.89 5.56 20.56
CA ASP A 482 23.08 4.83 19.30
C ASP A 482 23.14 5.81 18.13
N TYR A 483 22.18 6.75 18.08
CA TYR A 483 22.13 7.75 17.03
C TYR A 483 23.29 8.74 17.10
N THR A 484 23.60 9.28 18.29
CA THR A 484 24.70 10.26 18.45
C THR A 484 26.04 9.68 17.99
N ARG A 485 26.34 8.40 18.21
CA ARG A 485 27.58 7.77 17.73
C ARG A 485 27.69 7.74 16.21
N LEU A 486 26.60 7.37 15.53
CA LEU A 486 26.55 7.37 14.07
C LEU A 486 26.73 8.78 13.50
N LEU A 487 26.06 9.74 14.15
CA LEU A 487 26.09 11.14 13.77
C LEU A 487 27.47 11.77 13.97
N GLU A 488 28.15 11.48 15.09
CA GLU A 488 29.52 11.95 15.36
C GLU A 488 30.49 11.50 14.26
N VAL A 489 30.45 10.21 13.90
CA VAL A 489 31.30 9.65 12.83
C VAL A 489 30.97 10.28 11.47
N ALA A 490 29.70 10.29 11.09
CA ALA A 490 29.28 10.84 9.81
C ALA A 490 29.61 12.33 9.70
N SER A 491 29.39 13.09 10.78
CA SER A 491 29.70 14.52 10.82
C SER A 491 31.19 14.80 10.66
N LYS A 492 32.06 14.01 11.29
CA LYS A 492 33.51 14.19 11.12
C LYS A 492 33.94 14.02 9.67
N ILE A 493 33.37 13.04 8.98
CA ILE A 493 33.65 12.77 7.56
C ILE A 493 33.06 13.89 6.68
N LEU A 494 31.77 14.20 6.84
CA LEU A 494 31.08 15.18 6.00
C LEU A 494 31.67 16.58 6.10
N ARG A 495 32.07 17.00 7.31
CA ARG A 495 32.66 18.32 7.56
C ARG A 495 34.08 18.47 7.00
N SER A 496 34.73 17.41 6.53
CA SER A 496 36.02 17.53 5.83
C SER A 496 35.86 17.98 4.37
N TYR A 497 34.64 17.96 3.84
CA TYR A 497 34.31 18.40 2.49
C TYR A 497 33.74 19.82 2.53
N ASP A 498 34.31 20.72 1.75
CA ASP A 498 33.87 22.10 1.70
C ASP A 498 32.43 22.24 1.16
N GLY A 499 31.69 23.18 1.73
CA GLY A 499 30.30 23.47 1.39
C GLY A 499 29.27 22.40 1.74
N VAL A 500 29.65 21.29 2.39
CA VAL A 500 28.70 20.22 2.75
C VAL A 500 27.82 20.60 3.94
N GLU A 501 26.51 20.45 3.77
CA GLU A 501 25.50 20.65 4.79
C GLU A 501 24.96 19.32 5.33
N ILE A 502 24.81 19.26 6.65
CA ILE A 502 24.31 18.07 7.36
C ILE A 502 22.91 18.36 7.89
N LEU A 503 21.96 17.54 7.46
CA LEU A 503 20.57 17.59 7.88
C LEU A 503 20.22 16.39 8.77
N GLY A 504 19.29 16.58 9.69
CA GLY A 504 18.85 15.52 10.59
C GLY A 504 17.87 16.05 11.64
N PRO A 505 17.31 15.20 12.52
CA PRO A 505 17.69 13.81 12.73
C PRO A 505 16.78 12.78 12.03
N GLY A 506 15.83 13.23 11.21
CA GLY A 506 14.92 12.34 10.48
C GLY A 506 13.94 11.61 11.40
N VAL A 507 13.32 12.30 12.37
CA VAL A 507 12.23 11.73 13.19
C VAL A 507 10.99 11.50 12.31
N ILE A 508 10.38 10.31 12.42
CA ILE A 508 9.16 9.95 11.69
C ILE A 508 7.88 10.14 12.49
N ASP A 509 6.81 10.45 11.76
CA ASP A 509 5.47 10.81 12.26
C ASP A 509 5.49 12.11 13.06
N PHE A 510 4.30 12.58 13.48
CA PHE A 510 4.18 13.71 14.39
C PHE A 510 4.55 13.33 15.85
N GLU A 511 5.86 13.22 16.10
CA GLU A 511 6.48 12.98 17.42
C GLU A 511 7.48 14.08 17.79
N PHE A 512 6.99 15.32 17.91
CA PHE A 512 7.81 16.50 18.19
C PHE A 512 8.70 16.36 19.44
N GLN A 513 8.26 15.59 20.45
CA GLN A 513 9.05 15.31 21.65
C GLN A 513 10.35 14.56 21.33
N ALA A 514 10.34 13.65 20.34
CA ALA A 514 11.52 12.93 19.91
C ALA A 514 12.47 13.85 19.12
N THR A 515 11.92 14.69 18.25
CA THR A 515 12.68 15.73 17.52
C THR A 515 13.36 16.68 18.49
N LEU A 516 12.62 17.23 19.44
CA LEU A 516 13.13 18.17 20.45
C LEU A 516 14.20 17.52 21.33
N ALA A 517 13.99 16.29 21.78
CA ALA A 517 14.98 15.55 22.55
C ALA A 517 16.27 15.33 21.74
N ALA A 518 16.16 14.92 20.47
CA ALA A 518 17.30 14.69 19.60
C ALA A 518 18.09 15.99 19.34
N LEU A 519 17.44 17.14 19.17
CA LEU A 519 18.10 18.41 18.90
C LEU A 519 18.68 19.10 20.14
N GLN A 520 18.19 18.78 21.35
CA GLN A 520 18.71 19.34 22.61
C GLN A 520 19.81 18.51 23.26
N ARG A 521 19.91 17.22 22.92
CA ARG A 521 20.79 16.26 23.62
C ARG A 521 22.06 15.90 22.86
N GLN A 522 22.31 16.50 21.71
CA GLN A 522 23.60 16.31 21.03
C GLN A 522 24.75 16.90 21.85
N ARG A 523 25.97 16.47 21.55
CA ARG A 523 27.18 16.93 22.23
C ARG A 523 27.67 18.25 21.67
N GLU A 524 28.46 18.96 22.46
CA GLU A 524 29.19 20.14 22.01
C GLU A 524 30.12 19.79 20.84
N GLY A 525 30.28 20.71 19.90
CA GLY A 525 31.02 20.50 18.64
C GLY A 525 30.19 19.93 17.49
N PHE A 526 28.89 19.67 17.70
CA PHE A 526 27.98 19.22 16.64
C PHE A 526 26.78 20.17 16.47
N SER A 527 26.40 20.42 15.21
CA SER A 527 25.19 21.16 14.83
C SER A 527 24.69 20.73 13.45
N PHE A 528 23.36 20.62 13.29
CA PHE A 528 22.71 20.44 12.00
C PHE A 528 22.56 21.77 11.26
N ASP A 529 22.80 21.75 9.95
CA ASP A 529 22.55 22.91 9.08
C ASP A 529 21.06 23.12 8.79
N ALA A 530 20.26 22.06 8.84
CA ALA A 530 18.81 22.13 8.86
C ALA A 530 18.19 20.91 9.55
N VAL A 531 17.02 21.11 10.17
CA VAL A 531 16.23 20.05 10.77
C VAL A 531 15.52 19.25 9.68
N ALA A 532 15.81 17.96 9.57
CA ALA A 532 15.08 17.01 8.72
C ALA A 532 13.96 16.32 9.50
N SER A 533 12.74 16.36 8.97
CA SER A 533 11.56 15.71 9.53
C SER A 533 10.89 14.78 8.50
N LEU A 534 10.52 13.57 8.93
CA LEU A 534 9.69 12.65 8.15
C LEU A 534 8.22 12.82 8.62
N LEU A 535 7.65 13.99 8.33
CA LEU A 535 6.38 14.46 8.90
C LEU A 535 5.16 13.83 8.22
N TYR A 536 4.86 12.58 8.56
CA TYR A 536 3.62 11.92 8.14
C TYR A 536 2.41 12.41 8.95
N VAL A 537 1.30 12.69 8.24
CA VAL A 537 -0.01 13.02 8.80
C VAL A 537 -1.12 12.04 8.39
N ASP A 538 -0.77 11.03 7.60
CA ASP A 538 -1.62 9.97 7.01
C ASP A 538 -2.55 9.27 8.02
N ARG A 539 -2.10 9.10 9.27
CA ARG A 539 -2.90 8.49 10.35
C ARG A 539 -4.20 9.23 10.67
N ARG A 540 -4.37 10.46 10.18
CA ARG A 540 -5.57 11.29 10.34
C ARG A 540 -6.40 11.42 9.07
N GLY A 541 -6.06 10.74 7.99
CA GLY A 541 -6.71 10.95 6.69
C GLY A 541 -6.20 12.24 6.05
N ALA A 542 -7.09 13.18 5.78
CA ALA A 542 -6.77 14.45 5.13
C ALA A 542 -5.74 15.31 5.92
N PRO A 543 -4.90 16.11 5.25
CA PRO A 543 -3.88 16.94 5.92
C PRO A 543 -4.45 18.01 6.86
N GLU A 544 -5.70 18.41 6.67
CA GLU A 544 -6.42 19.36 7.53
C GLU A 544 -6.84 18.72 8.87
N ASN A 545 -6.90 17.39 8.94
CA ASN A 545 -7.40 16.72 10.13
C ASN A 545 -6.42 16.82 11.32
N PRO A 546 -6.89 17.25 12.50
CA PRO A 546 -6.01 17.50 13.63
C PRO A 546 -5.52 16.21 14.31
N GLN A 547 -4.28 16.26 14.80
CA GLN A 547 -3.72 15.32 15.78
C GLN A 547 -3.32 16.10 17.02
N MET A 548 -3.90 15.77 18.17
CA MET A 548 -3.67 16.51 19.42
C MET A 548 -4.00 18.01 19.29
N GLY A 549 -5.06 18.33 18.53
CA GLY A 549 -5.50 19.72 18.29
C GLY A 549 -4.68 20.50 17.26
N LEU A 550 -3.74 19.84 16.55
CA LEU A 550 -2.88 20.47 15.55
C LEU A 550 -3.11 19.81 14.19
N ASP A 551 -3.53 20.61 13.21
CA ASP A 551 -3.56 20.26 11.78
C ASP A 551 -2.16 20.34 11.15
N THR A 552 -2.03 20.20 9.82
CA THR A 552 -0.72 20.27 9.14
C THR A 552 0.00 21.60 9.39
N VAL A 553 -0.69 22.73 9.30
CA VAL A 553 -0.11 24.07 9.56
C VAL A 553 0.40 24.14 11.00
N GLY A 554 -0.42 23.77 11.98
CA GLY A 554 -0.03 23.77 13.38
C GLY A 554 1.14 22.82 13.69
N LYS A 555 1.22 21.66 13.04
CA LYS A 555 2.35 20.73 13.18
C LYS A 555 3.65 21.33 12.65
N ILE A 556 3.60 22.01 11.51
CA ILE A 556 4.75 22.70 10.90
C ILE A 556 5.20 23.87 11.76
N THR A 557 4.28 24.69 12.25
CA THR A 557 4.60 25.77 13.18
C THR A 557 5.29 25.24 14.44
N LEU A 558 4.84 24.10 14.97
CA LEU A 558 5.49 23.47 16.12
C LEU A 558 6.88 22.92 15.79
N LEU A 559 7.05 22.29 14.61
CA LEU A 559 8.36 21.83 14.13
C LEU A 559 9.35 22.99 14.04
N LYS A 560 8.92 24.12 13.44
CA LYS A 560 9.73 25.33 13.33
C LYS A 560 10.04 25.96 14.69
N ALA A 561 9.08 26.00 15.61
CA ALA A 561 9.34 26.45 16.98
C ALA A 561 10.36 25.57 17.72
N VAL A 562 10.33 24.25 17.50
CA VAL A 562 11.35 23.32 18.01
C VAL A 562 12.72 23.61 17.38
N CYS A 563 12.77 23.83 16.06
CA CYS A 563 13.99 24.18 15.33
C CYS A 563 14.61 25.49 15.85
N ASP A 564 13.83 26.56 15.95
CA ASP A 564 14.28 27.90 16.35
C ASP A 564 14.81 27.97 17.79
N THR A 565 14.36 27.06 18.66
CA THR A 565 14.71 27.06 20.09
C THR A 565 15.69 25.95 20.49
N ALA A 566 16.05 25.08 19.55
CA ALA A 566 17.01 24.01 19.77
C ALA A 566 18.45 24.53 19.82
N ARG A 567 19.34 23.76 20.47
CA ARG A 567 20.74 24.15 20.71
C ARG A 567 21.69 23.78 19.58
N HIS A 568 21.44 22.65 18.92
CA HIS A 568 22.38 22.02 17.98
C HIS A 568 21.85 22.04 16.55
N THR A 569 21.27 23.16 16.12
CA THR A 569 20.80 23.34 14.75
C THR A 569 20.71 24.80 14.36
N LYS A 570 20.90 25.11 13.07
CA LYS A 570 20.49 26.39 12.48
C LYS A 570 18.95 26.44 12.37
N PRO A 571 18.34 27.64 12.30
CA PRO A 571 16.88 27.80 12.26
C PRO A 571 16.30 27.49 10.87
N ARG A 572 16.66 26.35 10.29
CA ARG A 572 16.24 25.88 8.96
C ARG A 572 15.55 24.54 9.11
N SER A 573 14.44 24.30 8.42
CA SER A 573 13.70 23.05 8.57
C SER A 573 13.11 22.53 7.26
N TRP A 574 13.29 21.23 7.01
CA TRP A 574 12.91 20.53 5.79
C TRP A 574 12.05 19.31 6.14
N ILE A 575 11.02 19.06 5.35
CA ILE A 575 10.24 17.83 5.40
C ILE A 575 10.86 16.87 4.39
N THR A 576 11.78 16.02 4.85
CA THR A 576 12.55 15.11 3.99
C THR A 576 11.78 13.86 3.58
N GLU A 577 10.58 13.65 4.13
CA GLU A 577 9.70 12.55 3.73
C GLU A 577 8.26 12.78 4.17
N VAL A 578 7.32 12.61 3.24
CA VAL A 578 5.87 12.51 3.48
C VAL A 578 5.20 11.75 2.33
N ASN A 579 4.12 11.01 2.63
CA ASN A 579 3.23 10.33 1.67
C ASN A 579 1.94 9.84 2.39
N TRP A 580 0.96 9.36 1.62
CA TRP A 580 -0.14 8.52 2.06
C TRP A 580 -0.10 7.12 1.43
N PRO A 581 -0.12 6.04 2.22
CA PRO A 581 -0.09 4.69 1.69
C PRO A 581 -1.35 4.35 0.88
N LEU A 582 -1.19 3.59 -0.19
CA LEU A 582 -2.25 2.92 -0.92
C LEU A 582 -2.40 1.48 -0.40
N TRP A 583 -3.60 0.90 -0.50
CA TRP A 583 -3.84 -0.48 -0.06
C TRP A 583 -3.49 -1.51 -1.15
N GLU A 584 -2.24 -1.97 -1.14
CA GLU A 584 -1.61 -2.87 -2.11
C GLU A 584 -0.97 -4.09 -1.39
N GLY A 585 -1.64 -4.59 -0.35
CA GLY A 585 -1.23 -5.81 0.35
C GLY A 585 0.14 -5.70 1.03
N PRO A 586 1.11 -6.60 0.74
CA PRO A 586 2.44 -6.54 1.34
C PRO A 586 3.29 -5.36 0.85
N HIS A 587 2.89 -4.71 -0.26
CA HIS A 587 3.56 -3.52 -0.79
C HIS A 587 3.16 -2.24 -0.04
N SER A 588 2.10 -2.29 0.75
CA SER A 588 1.70 -1.17 1.61
C SER A 588 2.65 -1.02 2.80
N PRO A 589 3.23 0.17 3.03
CA PRO A 589 4.14 0.41 4.14
C PRO A 589 3.41 0.49 5.50
N ALA A 590 2.09 0.67 5.46
CA ALA A 590 1.23 0.72 6.63
C ALA A 590 -0.06 -0.09 6.42
N GLY A 591 -0.82 -0.28 7.49
CA GLY A 591 -2.03 -1.12 7.46
C GLY A 591 -3.22 -0.43 6.77
N ARG A 592 -4.18 -1.23 6.31
CA ARG A 592 -5.38 -0.79 5.58
C ARG A 592 -6.16 0.39 6.19
N SER A 593 -6.13 0.55 7.50
CA SER A 593 -6.89 1.61 8.20
C SER A 593 -6.32 3.01 8.00
N VAL A 594 -5.09 3.13 7.49
CA VAL A 594 -4.47 4.43 7.16
C VAL A 594 -4.26 4.58 5.66
N SER A 595 -4.59 3.55 4.87
CA SER A 595 -4.47 3.60 3.42
C SER A 595 -5.60 4.39 2.79
N VAL A 596 -5.29 5.09 1.71
CA VAL A 596 -6.23 5.88 0.91
C VAL A 596 -6.29 5.32 -0.51
N ASP A 597 -7.24 5.80 -1.32
CA ASP A 597 -7.27 5.55 -2.76
C ASP A 597 -6.37 6.55 -3.53
N GLU A 598 -6.17 6.32 -4.83
CA GLU A 598 -5.30 7.16 -5.68
C GLU A 598 -5.78 8.61 -5.75
N GLU A 599 -7.09 8.84 -5.78
CA GLU A 599 -7.70 10.17 -5.90
C GLU A 599 -7.52 10.99 -4.63
N ALA A 600 -7.76 10.39 -3.46
CA ALA A 600 -7.50 10.98 -2.17
C ALA A 600 -6.00 11.25 -1.98
N GLN A 601 -5.11 10.34 -2.39
CA GLN A 601 -3.67 10.57 -2.35
C GLN A 601 -3.28 11.81 -3.17
N ALA A 602 -3.82 11.95 -4.38
CA ALA A 602 -3.58 13.09 -5.26
C ALA A 602 -4.09 14.41 -4.66
N ASN A 603 -5.30 14.41 -4.11
CA ASN A 603 -5.86 15.57 -3.40
C ASN A 603 -4.99 15.98 -2.21
N TYR A 604 -4.64 15.02 -1.35
CA TYR A 604 -3.87 15.27 -0.14
C TYR A 604 -2.45 15.73 -0.45
N LEU A 605 -1.85 15.26 -1.55
CA LEU A 605 -0.55 15.75 -2.03
C LEU A 605 -0.61 17.26 -2.26
N THR A 606 -1.45 17.74 -3.18
CA THR A 606 -1.52 19.16 -3.54
C THR A 606 -1.82 20.03 -2.31
N ARG A 607 -2.82 19.63 -1.52
CA ARG A 607 -3.22 20.36 -0.32
C ARG A 607 -2.11 20.41 0.73
N TYR A 608 -1.40 19.32 0.97
CA TYR A 608 -0.30 19.28 1.93
C TYR A 608 0.81 20.25 1.53
N TYR A 609 1.23 20.24 0.26
CA TYR A 609 2.27 21.17 -0.22
C TYR A 609 1.85 22.62 -0.09
N VAL A 610 0.61 22.97 -0.48
CA VAL A 610 0.09 24.34 -0.36
C VAL A 610 0.00 24.76 1.11
N LEU A 611 -0.64 23.95 1.97
CA LEU A 611 -0.75 24.25 3.40
C LEU A 611 0.61 24.39 4.08
N ALA A 612 1.60 23.62 3.66
CA ALA A 612 2.91 23.58 4.28
C ALA A 612 3.85 24.70 3.80
N LEU A 613 4.06 24.81 2.48
CA LEU A 613 5.04 25.74 1.91
C LEU A 613 4.60 27.20 2.00
N THR A 614 3.30 27.49 1.96
CA THR A 614 2.79 28.86 2.09
C THR A 614 3.06 29.47 3.47
N THR A 615 3.33 28.64 4.49
CA THR A 615 3.69 29.13 5.83
C THR A 615 5.06 29.82 5.86
N GLY A 616 5.96 29.50 4.92
CA GLY A 616 7.35 29.94 4.93
C GLY A 616 8.20 29.35 6.07
N LEU A 617 7.65 28.44 6.87
CA LEU A 617 8.33 27.87 8.04
C LEU A 617 9.16 26.62 7.70
N VAL A 618 8.90 25.99 6.55
CA VAL A 618 9.66 24.89 5.98
C VAL A 618 10.18 25.28 4.61
N GLU A 619 11.44 24.98 4.34
CA GLU A 619 12.09 25.39 3.08
C GLU A 619 11.79 24.41 1.94
N ARG A 620 11.70 23.11 2.26
CA ARG A 620 11.56 22.03 1.27
C ARG A 620 10.72 20.88 1.79
N ILE A 621 10.01 20.23 0.88
CA ILE A 621 9.19 19.04 1.12
C ILE A 621 9.50 18.01 0.04
N TYR A 622 9.80 16.79 0.44
CA TYR A 622 10.07 15.69 -0.46
C TYR A 622 9.00 14.61 -0.34
N TRP A 623 8.25 14.41 -1.43
CA TRP A 623 7.29 13.32 -1.52
C TRP A 623 8.03 11.98 -1.64
N TRP A 624 7.76 11.04 -0.74
CA TRP A 624 8.36 9.70 -0.77
C TRP A 624 7.39 8.70 -1.38
N ARG A 625 7.48 8.32 -2.65
CA ARG A 625 8.57 8.52 -3.62
C ARG A 625 8.01 8.47 -5.05
N LEU A 626 8.86 8.65 -6.06
CA LEU A 626 8.44 8.59 -7.47
C LEU A 626 7.83 7.23 -7.84
N VAL A 627 8.60 6.15 -7.76
CA VAL A 627 8.16 4.80 -8.14
C VAL A 627 8.07 3.93 -6.89
N ALA A 628 6.86 3.47 -6.58
CA ALA A 628 6.59 2.45 -5.58
C ALA A 628 5.14 1.97 -5.74
N ARG A 629 4.90 0.67 -5.52
CA ARG A 629 3.56 0.13 -5.73
C ARG A 629 2.56 0.60 -4.68
N GLY A 630 2.88 0.48 -3.39
CA GLY A 630 1.93 0.77 -2.33
C GLY A 630 1.83 2.24 -1.91
N TYR A 631 2.48 3.18 -2.60
CA TYR A 631 2.53 4.60 -2.21
C TYR A 631 3.15 5.54 -3.26
N GLY A 632 3.76 5.05 -4.34
CA GLY A 632 4.48 5.90 -5.29
C GLY A 632 3.56 6.80 -6.11
N LEU A 633 4.14 7.87 -6.69
CA LEU A 633 3.48 8.67 -7.74
C LEU A 633 3.23 7.85 -9.00
N SER A 634 4.06 6.83 -9.23
CA SER A 634 3.98 5.89 -10.34
C SER A 634 4.22 4.46 -9.84
N THR A 635 3.76 3.49 -10.63
CA THR A 635 3.92 2.06 -10.35
C THR A 635 4.29 1.33 -11.62
N LEU A 636 5.05 0.24 -11.50
CA LEU A 636 5.27 -0.66 -12.63
C LEU A 636 4.02 -1.51 -12.86
N GLU A 637 3.68 -1.68 -14.14
CA GLU A 637 2.62 -2.56 -14.63
C GLU A 637 3.14 -3.96 -14.93
N SER A 638 2.23 -4.87 -15.26
CA SER A 638 2.52 -6.27 -15.55
C SER A 638 3.48 -6.51 -16.71
N ASP A 639 3.50 -5.59 -17.67
CA ASP A 639 4.36 -5.62 -18.85
C ASP A 639 5.71 -4.92 -18.62
N GLY A 640 5.93 -4.39 -17.42
CA GLY A 640 7.13 -3.63 -17.05
C GLY A 640 6.99 -2.13 -17.33
N SER A 641 5.91 -1.67 -17.96
CA SER A 641 5.69 -0.25 -18.22
C SER A 641 5.41 0.54 -16.95
N LEU A 642 5.80 1.81 -16.92
CA LEU A 642 5.60 2.70 -15.78
C LEU A 642 4.27 3.45 -15.89
N ARG A 643 3.26 3.07 -15.10
CA ARG A 643 1.99 3.81 -15.00
C ARG A 643 2.10 4.99 -14.05
N ARG A 644 1.75 6.17 -14.56
CA ARG A 644 1.62 7.42 -13.79
C ARG A 644 0.24 7.46 -13.11
N ARG A 645 0.21 7.61 -11.77
CA ARG A 645 -1.02 7.72 -10.98
C ARG A 645 -1.58 9.15 -11.00
N ALA A 646 -2.79 9.34 -10.47
CA ALA A 646 -3.37 10.68 -10.28
C ALA A 646 -2.45 11.62 -9.50
N SER A 647 -1.74 11.11 -8.49
CA SER A 647 -0.79 11.89 -7.69
C SER A 647 0.43 12.38 -8.49
N TYR A 648 0.87 11.66 -9.53
CA TYR A 648 1.90 12.14 -10.46
C TYR A 648 1.43 13.39 -11.21
N ARG A 649 0.21 13.34 -11.75
CA ARG A 649 -0.39 14.48 -12.46
C ARG A 649 -0.57 15.66 -11.52
N ALA A 650 -1.08 15.42 -10.32
CA ALA A 650 -1.25 16.44 -9.28
C ALA A 650 0.07 17.16 -8.93
N LEU A 651 1.17 16.42 -8.72
CA LEU A 651 2.47 17.02 -8.42
C LEU A 651 3.01 17.79 -9.63
N LYS A 652 2.90 17.25 -10.85
CA LYS A 652 3.31 17.92 -12.09
C LYS A 652 2.57 19.25 -12.27
N THR A 653 1.24 19.25 -12.09
CA THR A 653 0.42 20.46 -12.17
C THR A 653 0.81 21.45 -11.08
N LEU A 654 0.97 21.01 -9.82
CA LEU A 654 1.40 21.87 -8.72
C LEU A 654 2.70 22.60 -9.04
N VAL A 655 3.71 21.88 -9.55
CA VAL A 655 5.00 22.45 -9.94
C VAL A 655 4.83 23.43 -11.09
N ALA A 656 4.16 23.01 -12.17
CA ALA A 656 3.94 23.87 -13.35
C ALA A 656 3.17 25.16 -13.02
N GLN A 657 2.28 25.11 -12.04
CA GLN A 657 1.45 26.25 -11.66
C GLN A 657 2.08 27.16 -10.61
N LEU A 658 2.86 26.64 -9.66
CA LEU A 658 3.28 27.41 -8.49
C LEU A 658 4.79 27.47 -8.27
N ASP A 659 5.61 26.64 -8.93
CA ASP A 659 7.05 26.70 -8.70
C ASP A 659 7.62 28.06 -9.14
N GLY A 660 8.30 28.73 -8.22
CA GLY A 660 8.80 30.09 -8.43
C GLY A 660 7.82 31.21 -8.09
N ALA A 661 6.55 30.89 -7.81
CA ALA A 661 5.54 31.86 -7.42
C ALA A 661 5.82 32.47 -6.03
N THR A 662 5.16 33.58 -5.73
CA THR A 662 5.13 34.17 -4.39
C THR A 662 3.74 34.01 -3.79
N SER A 663 3.62 33.21 -2.73
CA SER A 663 2.41 33.07 -1.94
C SER A 663 2.12 34.38 -1.19
N LEU A 664 0.91 34.88 -1.35
CA LEU A 664 0.35 36.01 -0.61
C LEU A 664 -0.51 35.55 0.58
N GLY A 665 -0.61 34.24 0.80
CA GLY A 665 -1.36 33.64 1.91
C GLY A 665 -2.79 33.23 1.55
N PRO A 666 -3.53 32.69 2.54
CA PRO A 666 -4.93 32.35 2.37
C PRO A 666 -5.81 33.61 2.30
N ILE A 667 -6.90 33.51 1.55
CA ILE A 667 -8.00 34.48 1.55
C ILE A 667 -9.07 33.96 2.51
N GLU A 668 -9.77 34.87 3.19
CA GLU A 668 -10.91 34.52 4.03
C GLU A 668 -11.99 33.81 3.19
N SER A 669 -12.37 32.61 3.64
CA SER A 669 -13.32 31.74 2.95
C SER A 669 -14.18 30.98 3.96
N PRO A 670 -15.35 30.44 3.55
CA PRO A 670 -16.21 29.67 4.45
C PRO A 670 -15.48 28.51 5.14
N ASP A 671 -16.00 28.08 6.30
CA ASP A 671 -15.44 26.94 7.03
C ASP A 671 -15.34 25.70 6.15
N GLY A 672 -14.20 25.01 6.22
CA GLY A 672 -13.93 23.85 5.36
C GLY A 672 -13.60 24.19 3.91
N THR A 673 -13.42 25.47 3.58
CA THR A 673 -12.91 25.94 2.29
C THR A 673 -11.52 26.55 2.47
N TYR A 674 -10.69 26.37 1.46
CA TYR A 674 -9.34 26.91 1.42
C TYR A 674 -9.12 27.59 0.09
N VAL A 675 -8.72 28.86 0.11
CA VAL A 675 -8.37 29.64 -1.08
C VAL A 675 -7.02 30.31 -0.82
N PHE A 676 -5.99 29.98 -1.59
CA PHE A 676 -4.66 30.56 -1.47
C PHE A 676 -4.34 31.42 -2.69
N ARG A 677 -3.77 32.60 -2.46
CA ARG A 677 -3.40 33.55 -3.51
C ARG A 677 -1.91 33.52 -3.78
N PHE A 678 -1.55 33.51 -5.06
CA PHE A 678 -0.17 33.49 -5.53
C PHE A 678 0.03 34.56 -6.59
N LYS A 679 1.16 35.27 -6.49
CA LYS A 679 1.69 36.08 -7.57
C LYS A 679 2.58 35.21 -8.44
N VAL A 680 2.26 35.14 -9.74
CA VAL A 680 3.01 34.38 -10.76
C VAL A 680 3.52 35.33 -11.83
N GLU A 681 4.38 34.86 -12.73
CA GLU A 681 4.74 35.64 -13.91
C GLU A 681 3.50 35.80 -14.81
N GLY A 682 3.18 37.05 -15.17
CA GLY A 682 2.03 37.35 -16.04
C GLY A 682 0.68 37.58 -15.33
N GLY A 683 0.57 37.41 -14.01
CA GLY A 683 -0.68 37.69 -13.30
C GLY A 683 -0.77 37.10 -11.89
N GLU A 684 -2.00 36.77 -11.50
CA GLU A 684 -2.29 36.12 -10.22
C GLU A 684 -2.95 34.76 -10.43
N ARG A 685 -2.68 33.86 -9.49
CA ARG A 685 -3.22 32.52 -9.49
C ARG A 685 -3.81 32.22 -8.12
N LEU A 686 -5.00 31.63 -8.11
CA LEU A 686 -5.59 31.07 -6.90
C LEU A 686 -5.49 29.56 -6.93
N VAL A 687 -5.31 28.96 -5.76
CA VAL A 687 -5.53 27.52 -5.56
C VAL A 687 -6.62 27.36 -4.53
N ALA A 688 -7.70 26.68 -4.92
CA ALA A 688 -8.86 26.54 -4.06
C ALA A 688 -9.41 25.11 -4.00
N TRP A 689 -9.93 24.73 -2.83
CA TRP A 689 -10.68 23.49 -2.62
C TRP A 689 -11.65 23.61 -1.45
N ALA A 690 -12.60 22.70 -1.38
CA ALA A 690 -13.47 22.50 -0.22
C ALA A 690 -13.29 21.10 0.36
N LEU A 691 -13.60 20.89 1.64
CA LEU A 691 -13.55 19.56 2.25
C LEU A 691 -14.75 18.68 1.86
N GLU A 692 -15.86 19.31 1.46
CA GLU A 692 -17.08 18.68 1.00
C GLU A 692 -17.35 19.07 -0.46
N ASP A 693 -18.09 18.23 -1.19
CA ASP A 693 -18.51 18.51 -2.56
C ASP A 693 -19.64 19.55 -2.61
N GLY A 694 -19.64 20.38 -3.65
CA GLY A 694 -20.75 21.30 -3.93
C GLY A 694 -20.71 22.60 -3.12
N VAL A 695 -19.58 22.94 -2.49
CA VAL A 695 -19.45 24.16 -1.68
C VAL A 695 -19.26 25.36 -2.60
N THR A 696 -20.11 26.37 -2.45
CA THR A 696 -20.03 27.61 -3.23
C THR A 696 -19.08 28.59 -2.56
N VAL A 697 -18.18 29.18 -3.35
CA VAL A 697 -17.11 30.07 -2.87
C VAL A 697 -17.01 31.28 -3.79
N GLU A 698 -16.93 32.47 -3.20
CA GLU A 698 -16.71 33.71 -3.94
C GLU A 698 -15.22 33.97 -4.12
N LEU A 699 -14.78 34.08 -5.38
CA LEU A 699 -13.43 34.50 -5.73
C LEU A 699 -13.30 36.03 -5.71
N PRO A 700 -12.09 36.59 -5.49
CA PRO A 700 -11.84 38.04 -5.49
C PRO A 700 -12.19 38.75 -6.82
N SER A 701 -12.07 38.03 -7.93
CA SER A 701 -12.42 38.50 -9.27
C SER A 701 -12.87 37.32 -10.13
N LYS A 702 -13.54 37.62 -11.24
CA LYS A 702 -13.93 36.60 -12.21
C LYS A 702 -12.67 35.90 -12.74
N PRO A 703 -12.59 34.57 -12.67
CA PRO A 703 -11.45 33.83 -13.22
C PRO A 703 -11.46 33.90 -14.76
N GLN A 704 -10.28 34.08 -15.34
CA GLN A 704 -10.08 34.07 -16.80
C GLN A 704 -10.03 32.64 -17.33
N SER A 705 -9.40 31.75 -16.57
CA SER A 705 -9.25 30.33 -16.88
C SER A 705 -9.17 29.52 -15.59
N ALA A 706 -9.44 28.21 -15.68
CA ALA A 706 -9.14 27.28 -14.60
C ALA A 706 -8.63 25.95 -15.13
N ILE A 707 -7.78 25.33 -14.33
CA ILE A 707 -7.37 23.94 -14.52
C ILE A 707 -7.62 23.14 -13.25
N ASN A 708 -8.02 21.88 -13.41
CA ASN A 708 -8.15 20.98 -12.27
C ASN A 708 -6.78 20.50 -11.78
N ARG A 709 -6.78 19.80 -10.64
CA ARG A 709 -5.60 19.15 -10.04
C ARG A 709 -4.75 18.34 -11.04
N ASP A 710 -5.40 17.66 -11.97
CA ASP A 710 -4.74 16.77 -12.94
C ASP A 710 -4.18 17.52 -14.16
N GLY A 711 -4.38 18.83 -14.24
CA GLY A 711 -3.87 19.70 -15.29
C GLY A 711 -4.81 19.82 -16.51
N ALA A 712 -6.05 19.34 -16.41
CA ALA A 712 -7.05 19.52 -17.46
C ALA A 712 -7.74 20.86 -17.29
N VAL A 713 -7.93 21.58 -18.40
CA VAL A 713 -8.74 22.81 -18.45
C VAL A 713 -10.17 22.48 -18.09
N ILE A 714 -10.77 23.31 -17.24
CA ILE A 714 -12.18 23.22 -16.86
C ILE A 714 -12.87 24.54 -17.15
N ASP A 715 -14.16 24.48 -17.45
CA ASP A 715 -14.97 25.66 -17.68
C ASP A 715 -15.11 26.47 -16.40
N VAL A 716 -14.97 27.79 -16.53
CA VAL A 716 -15.21 28.74 -15.45
C VAL A 716 -16.51 29.49 -15.69
N PRO A 717 -17.34 29.70 -14.65
CA PRO A 717 -18.55 30.48 -14.80
C PRO A 717 -18.20 31.96 -15.08
N ASP A 718 -19.11 32.66 -15.76
CA ASP A 718 -19.02 34.12 -15.95
C ASP A 718 -19.41 34.89 -14.67
N THR A 719 -18.89 34.44 -13.53
CA THR A 719 -19.20 34.95 -12.18
C THR A 719 -17.97 34.80 -11.28
N THR A 720 -17.94 35.53 -10.16
CA THR A 720 -16.98 35.32 -9.07
C THR A 720 -17.29 34.05 -8.26
N SER A 721 -18.54 33.59 -8.29
CA SER A 721 -19.01 32.42 -7.57
C SER A 721 -18.60 31.13 -8.28
N VAL A 722 -17.91 30.22 -7.58
CA VAL A 722 -17.49 28.91 -8.09
C VAL A 722 -17.93 27.79 -7.15
N ILE A 723 -18.18 26.61 -7.71
CA ILE A 723 -18.50 25.40 -6.94
C ILE A 723 -17.23 24.58 -6.79
N LEU A 724 -16.83 24.33 -5.55
CA LEU A 724 -15.65 23.54 -5.21
C LEU A 724 -16.04 22.20 -4.59
N GLY A 725 -15.08 21.27 -4.67
CA GLY A 725 -15.12 20.01 -3.95
C GLY A 725 -13.73 19.66 -3.42
N PRO A 726 -13.50 18.39 -3.05
CA PRO A 726 -12.24 17.94 -2.51
C PRO A 726 -11.04 18.06 -3.47
N SER A 727 -11.26 18.12 -4.77
CA SER A 727 -10.15 18.26 -5.71
C SER A 727 -9.69 19.72 -5.81
N PRO A 728 -8.40 20.03 -5.60
CA PRO A 728 -7.89 21.38 -5.81
C PRO A 728 -8.04 21.86 -7.24
N VAL A 729 -8.40 23.14 -7.39
CA VAL A 729 -8.52 23.84 -8.67
C VAL A 729 -7.59 25.04 -8.66
N TYR A 730 -6.94 25.27 -9.80
CA TYR A 730 -6.09 26.43 -10.04
C TYR A 730 -6.85 27.41 -10.92
N PHE A 731 -7.08 28.63 -10.44
CA PHE A 731 -7.74 29.70 -11.18
C PHE A 731 -6.73 30.78 -11.57
N GLU A 732 -6.81 31.25 -12.80
CA GLU A 732 -6.09 32.43 -13.27
C GLU A 732 -7.00 33.65 -13.18
N LEU A 733 -6.53 34.74 -12.56
CA LEU A 733 -7.29 35.98 -12.36
C LEU A 733 -6.89 37.08 -13.33
#